data_AF-A0A5C1NED2-F1
#
_entry.id   AF-A0A5C1NED2-F1
#
_cell.length_a   1.000
_cell.length_b   1.000
_cell.length_c   1.000
_cell.angle_alpha   90.00
_cell.angle_beta   90.00
_cell.angle_gamma   90.00
#
_symmetry.space_group_name_H-M   'P 1'
#
loop_
_entity.id
_entity.type
_entity.pdbx_description
1 polymer ?
#
loop_
_entity_poly.entity_id
_entity_poly.type
_entity_poly.pdbx_seq_one_letter_code
_entity_poly.pdbx_strand_id
1 'polypeptide(L)'
;MNRLKYYFVKYRPYVLGVAFFLLIFVIWGLGALMGFSSLDSLLVGIVVFLVVSALYLLLLYRGVGDKKDDVESLLIQNADDAVLGAAPEDREEVSLLRERLLNALERMKKGQGGKGRKRDLLYRLPWYLVIGQPAVGKSTLVYRSGLDFPFADRESARVAGVGGTRHCDWFFSSEAVLLDTAGRYISDEEEAGKWRAFLDLLKRYRPRRPLNGLIVAVSADELIDSSASQRDVLARRLRERIQETHELLGTVLPIYLVFTKSDLIPGFRQFHEQLDPAQREEVLGMSFPHQDFANADWRQRFSTALKRMVVRCQAIGTQRLIEGDIQHTRAEPAALEFPLELRALSPLLSDFVGALLQSNPYQSSPLLRGFYFTSALSDGQPALGEHAQNVERRFALSGARPASANRDGKSLFVKGLFSQVILPDQHLVGLYAGPNGARRRQLRWCWAAGAAALALCIAWGVSFFHNADELSAIDATLAQAKASDTDHTAYTQWETLDALRGVAQTYSQRHEQGVPWSMGFGLYQGDEVEPVIRDTYFTRLKRDMLDPVADNLNQSLFVLPTIPVYRSGEGQRMTAIDIESVEPNALPPDNSPQALAGFGNATLGTYLELSRTPRDKIDADLLRAHLPDYWYPSITQARDGQRDPRDLGYASRQIDFYAEQVHADDVPRIDDNAFLISSSRNYIDGLLDRSLRTVETITLESDTLFAFGRADFAGLQGEGQRQLNRIAERLSNTPNVGRITITGHADQIGSASANKRLSLERAQTIRTYLIGKGLAPELVEAVGAGNERPLVQCDGSMSRTDRIRCLAPNRRVEIEVRALN
;
A
#
# COMPACT_ATOMS: atom_id res chain seq x y z
N MET A 1 -29.16 22.48 28.31
CA MET A 1 -27.78 22.03 27.98
C MET A 1 -27.67 20.64 27.31
N ASN A 2 -28.68 19.76 27.38
CA ASN A 2 -28.58 18.37 26.84
C ASN A 2 -28.91 18.19 25.35
N ARG A 3 -29.70 19.07 24.72
CA ARG A 3 -30.03 18.95 23.28
C ARG A 3 -28.83 19.24 22.38
N LEU A 4 -28.03 20.27 22.67
CA LEU A 4 -26.83 20.59 21.88
C LEU A 4 -25.82 19.43 21.88
N LYS A 5 -25.55 18.79 23.04
CA LYS A 5 -24.68 17.60 23.12
C LYS A 5 -25.22 16.41 22.31
N TYR A 6 -26.53 16.19 22.29
CA TYR A 6 -27.14 15.13 21.49
C TYR A 6 -26.98 15.37 19.98
N TYR A 7 -27.22 16.61 19.52
CA TYR A 7 -27.01 16.99 18.11
C TYR A 7 -25.52 16.95 17.73
N PHE A 8 -24.61 17.38 18.61
CA PHE A 8 -23.16 17.32 18.36
C PHE A 8 -22.64 15.88 18.26
N VAL A 9 -23.21 14.94 19.01
CA VAL A 9 -22.84 13.51 18.96
C VAL A 9 -23.47 12.82 17.75
N LYS A 10 -24.71 13.15 17.39
CA LYS A 10 -25.43 12.58 16.24
C LYS A 10 -24.87 13.07 14.89
N TYR A 11 -24.49 14.35 14.81
CA TYR A 11 -23.96 14.97 13.59
C TYR A 11 -22.44 15.18 13.65
N ARG A 12 -21.74 14.52 14.58
CA ARG A 12 -20.29 14.60 14.75
C ARG A 12 -19.48 14.46 13.44
N PRO A 13 -19.80 13.55 12.50
CA PRO A 13 -19.08 13.49 11.22
C PRO A 13 -19.34 14.72 10.33
N TYR A 14 -20.53 15.31 10.37
CA TYR A 14 -20.86 16.52 9.60
C TYR A 14 -20.21 17.77 10.20
N VAL A 15 -20.19 17.89 11.53
CA VAL A 15 -19.52 19.01 12.21
C VAL A 15 -18.00 18.95 12.02
N LEU A 16 -17.40 17.75 12.08
CA LEU A 16 -15.99 17.59 11.69
C LEU A 16 -15.77 17.91 10.21
N GLY A 17 -16.69 17.51 9.32
CA GLY A 17 -16.63 17.83 7.89
C GLY A 17 -16.68 19.34 7.62
N VAL A 18 -17.54 20.08 8.32
CA VAL A 18 -17.63 21.55 8.20
C VAL A 18 -16.39 22.23 8.79
N ALA A 19 -15.89 21.78 9.95
CA ALA A 19 -14.65 22.30 10.52
C ALA A 19 -13.44 22.03 9.62
N PHE A 20 -13.40 20.87 8.96
CA PHE A 20 -12.38 20.49 7.99
C PHE A 20 -12.50 21.30 6.68
N PHE A 21 -13.72 21.59 6.23
CA PHE A 21 -13.98 22.48 5.09
C PHE A 21 -13.54 23.92 5.38
N LEU A 22 -13.77 24.43 6.59
CA LEU A 22 -13.28 25.75 7.00
C LEU A 22 -11.75 25.80 7.10
N LEU A 23 -11.10 24.69 7.47
CA LEU A 23 -9.64 24.58 7.47
C LEU A 23 -9.04 24.79 6.06
N ILE A 24 -9.76 24.42 4.99
CA ILE A 24 -9.34 24.65 3.59
C ILE A 24 -9.16 26.14 3.32
N PHE A 25 -10.10 26.98 3.75
CA PHE A 25 -10.02 28.43 3.55
C PHE A 25 -8.90 29.06 4.38
N VAL A 26 -8.60 28.50 5.55
CA VAL A 26 -7.49 28.95 6.39
C VAL A 26 -6.14 28.57 5.78
N ILE A 27 -5.98 27.33 5.29
CA ILE A 27 -4.76 26.88 4.60
C ILE A 27 -4.58 27.63 3.28
N TRP A 28 -5.64 27.85 2.52
CA TRP A 28 -5.63 28.68 1.32
C TRP A 28 -5.22 30.12 1.62
N GLY A 29 -5.78 30.73 2.67
CA GLY A 29 -5.42 32.08 3.10
C GLY A 29 -3.96 32.20 3.53
N LEU A 30 -3.43 31.19 4.23
CA LEU A 30 -2.01 31.11 4.61
C LEU A 30 -1.09 30.88 3.41
N GLY A 31 -1.48 30.01 2.48
CA GLY A 31 -0.72 29.74 1.25
C GLY A 31 -0.66 30.96 0.33
N ALA A 32 -1.77 31.68 0.16
CA ALA A 32 -1.79 32.93 -0.59
C ALA A 32 -0.91 34.01 0.07
N LEU A 33 -0.86 34.06 1.41
CA LEU A 33 0.01 34.98 2.15
C LEU A 33 1.50 34.65 2.02
N MET A 34 1.85 33.38 1.78
CA MET A 34 3.24 32.91 1.59
C MET A 34 3.69 32.89 0.12
N GLY A 35 2.89 33.40 -0.82
CA GLY A 35 3.31 33.59 -2.21
C GLY A 35 3.07 32.40 -3.15
N PHE A 36 2.31 31.39 -2.73
CA PHE A 36 1.92 30.26 -3.60
C PHE A 36 0.85 30.72 -4.62
N SER A 37 1.28 31.25 -5.77
CA SER A 37 0.39 31.72 -6.85
C SER A 37 0.32 30.78 -8.06
N SER A 38 1.14 29.72 -8.11
CA SER A 38 1.15 28.78 -9.24
C SER A 38 0.00 27.76 -9.14
N LEU A 39 -0.70 27.53 -10.26
CA LEU A 39 -1.83 26.59 -10.39
C LEU A 39 -1.45 25.14 -10.03
N ASP A 40 -0.19 24.76 -10.24
CA ASP A 40 0.28 23.38 -10.02
C ASP A 40 0.47 23.05 -8.54
N SER A 41 0.97 24.00 -7.74
CA SER A 41 1.02 23.85 -6.27
C SER A 41 -0.39 23.71 -5.66
N LEU A 42 -1.37 24.36 -6.28
CA LEU A 42 -2.78 24.32 -5.89
C LEU A 42 -3.42 22.97 -6.26
N LEU A 43 -3.07 22.41 -7.42
CA LEU A 43 -3.51 21.08 -7.86
C LEU A 43 -2.92 19.96 -6.99
N VAL A 44 -1.64 20.02 -6.63
CA VAL A 44 -1.01 19.05 -5.71
C VAL A 44 -1.67 19.09 -4.33
N GLY A 45 -1.96 20.28 -3.81
CA GLY A 45 -2.72 20.46 -2.57
C GLY A 45 -4.12 19.84 -2.64
N ILE A 46 -4.86 20.05 -3.74
CA ILE A 46 -6.19 19.47 -3.97
C ILE A 46 -6.12 17.95 -4.11
N VAL A 47 -5.13 17.40 -4.82
CA VAL A 47 -4.98 15.96 -5.03
C VAL A 47 -4.62 15.26 -3.73
N VAL A 48 -3.67 15.78 -2.96
CA VAL A 48 -3.31 15.22 -1.65
C VAL A 48 -4.50 15.34 -0.69
N PHE A 49 -5.25 16.43 -0.74
CA PHE A 49 -6.49 16.57 0.02
C PHE A 49 -7.55 15.54 -0.41
N LEU A 50 -7.77 15.33 -1.71
CA LEU A 50 -8.68 14.31 -2.22
C LEU A 50 -8.24 12.91 -1.81
N VAL A 51 -6.94 12.62 -1.81
CA VAL A 51 -6.39 11.35 -1.34
C VAL A 51 -6.59 11.18 0.16
N VAL A 52 -6.31 12.19 0.99
CA VAL A 52 -6.52 12.14 2.45
C VAL A 52 -8.00 12.05 2.79
N SER A 53 -8.86 12.78 2.07
CA SER A 53 -10.31 12.76 2.26
C SER A 53 -10.92 11.44 1.75
N ALA A 54 -10.43 10.90 0.64
CA ALA A 54 -10.77 9.56 0.15
C ALA A 54 -10.26 8.48 1.11
N LEU A 55 -9.06 8.61 1.67
CA LEU A 55 -8.52 7.69 2.68
C LEU A 55 -9.33 7.77 3.98
N TYR A 56 -9.74 8.97 4.40
CA TYR A 56 -10.61 9.17 5.57
C TYR A 56 -12.01 8.58 5.35
N LEU A 57 -12.61 8.84 4.18
CA LEU A 57 -13.88 8.24 3.76
C LEU A 57 -13.76 6.72 3.62
N LEU A 58 -12.67 6.21 3.06
CA LEU A 58 -12.37 4.79 2.91
C LEU A 58 -12.08 4.13 4.25
N LEU A 59 -11.48 4.82 5.21
CA LEU A 59 -11.29 4.33 6.59
C LEU A 59 -12.61 4.37 7.39
N LEU A 60 -13.47 5.36 7.15
CA LEU A 60 -14.86 5.35 7.62
C LEU A 60 -15.63 4.18 6.99
N TYR A 61 -15.47 3.95 5.68
CA TYR A 61 -16.14 2.88 4.95
C TYR A 61 -15.61 1.49 5.27
N ARG A 62 -14.29 1.30 5.44
CA ARG A 62 -13.64 0.06 5.90
C ARG A 62 -13.92 -0.20 7.38
N GLY A 63 -13.91 0.84 8.21
CA GLY A 63 -14.34 0.76 9.61
C GLY A 63 -15.82 0.36 9.76
N VAL A 64 -16.63 0.62 8.73
CA VAL A 64 -18.03 0.21 8.63
C VAL A 64 -18.20 -1.08 7.80
N GLY A 65 -17.24 -1.46 6.94
CA GLY A 65 -17.44 -2.37 5.82
C GLY A 65 -16.55 -3.60 5.69
N ASP A 66 -15.41 -3.69 6.37
CA ASP A 66 -14.57 -4.90 6.30
C ASP A 66 -15.01 -5.94 7.31
N LYS A 67 -15.94 -6.80 6.85
CA LYS A 67 -16.09 -8.23 7.19
C LYS A 67 -17.39 -8.74 6.56
N LYS A 68 -17.44 -8.76 5.22
CA LYS A 68 -18.63 -9.27 4.52
C LYS A 68 -18.60 -10.79 4.31
N ASP A 69 -17.43 -11.41 4.11
CA ASP A 69 -17.43 -12.84 3.71
C ASP A 69 -16.53 -13.80 4.52
N ASP A 70 -15.71 -13.32 5.46
CA ASP A 70 -14.75 -14.19 6.19
C ASP A 70 -15.10 -14.40 7.68
N VAL A 71 -16.34 -14.12 8.08
CA VAL A 71 -16.77 -14.27 9.48
C VAL A 71 -17.29 -15.68 9.76
N GLU A 72 -17.83 -16.36 8.75
CA GLU A 72 -18.35 -17.72 8.88
C GLU A 72 -17.19 -18.70 9.12
N SER A 73 -16.13 -18.60 8.34
CA SER A 73 -14.85 -19.31 8.50
C SER A 73 -14.19 -19.02 9.86
N LEU A 74 -14.08 -17.74 10.24
CA LEU A 74 -13.48 -17.35 11.52
C LEU A 74 -14.34 -17.76 12.74
N LEU A 75 -15.67 -17.81 12.62
CA LEU A 75 -16.54 -18.29 13.70
C LEU A 75 -16.45 -19.81 13.88
N ILE A 76 -16.28 -20.55 12.77
CA ILE A 76 -16.11 -22.00 12.78
C ILE A 76 -14.73 -22.36 13.35
N GLN A 77 -13.64 -21.74 12.86
CA GLN A 77 -12.27 -21.99 13.35
C GLN A 77 -12.09 -21.65 14.84
N ASN A 78 -12.61 -20.51 15.31
CA ASN A 78 -12.50 -20.13 16.73
C ASN A 78 -13.39 -20.95 17.66
N ALA A 79 -14.37 -21.70 17.13
CA ALA A 79 -15.21 -22.60 17.92
C ALA A 79 -14.55 -23.97 18.10
N ASP A 80 -13.71 -24.39 17.16
CA ASP A 80 -12.88 -25.59 17.31
C ASP A 80 -11.91 -25.43 18.50
N ASP A 81 -11.33 -24.25 18.69
CA ASP A 81 -10.47 -23.92 19.84
C ASP A 81 -11.19 -24.04 21.20
N ALA A 82 -12.48 -23.71 21.27
CA ALA A 82 -13.25 -23.80 22.52
C ALA A 82 -13.55 -25.26 22.91
N VAL A 83 -13.78 -26.12 21.91
CA VAL A 83 -13.94 -27.57 22.11
C VAL A 83 -12.60 -28.22 22.45
N LEU A 84 -11.52 -27.79 21.80
CA LEU A 84 -10.16 -28.28 22.06
C LEU A 84 -9.65 -27.89 23.46
N GLY A 85 -10.05 -26.72 23.98
CA GLY A 85 -9.71 -26.24 25.32
C GLY A 85 -10.53 -26.85 26.47
N ALA A 86 -11.61 -27.58 26.18
CA ALA A 86 -12.41 -28.28 27.19
C ALA A 86 -11.75 -29.61 27.61
N ALA A 87 -11.98 -30.02 28.87
CA ALA A 87 -11.52 -31.31 29.38
C ALA A 87 -12.07 -32.47 28.51
N PRO A 88 -11.32 -33.56 28.29
CA PRO A 88 -11.69 -34.63 27.35
C PRO A 88 -13.10 -35.21 27.58
N GLU A 89 -13.53 -35.29 28.84
CA GLU A 89 -14.83 -35.82 29.29
C GLU A 89 -16.00 -34.88 28.96
N ASP A 90 -15.75 -33.57 28.78
CA ASP A 90 -16.78 -32.54 28.57
C ASP A 90 -16.97 -32.16 27.08
N ARG A 91 -16.09 -32.65 26.19
CA ARG A 91 -16.05 -32.24 24.77
C ARG A 91 -17.33 -32.60 24.00
N GLU A 92 -17.92 -33.76 24.27
CA GLU A 92 -19.17 -34.18 23.62
C GLU A 92 -20.32 -33.23 23.96
N GLU A 93 -20.48 -32.86 25.23
CA GLU A 93 -21.57 -31.98 25.66
C GLU A 93 -21.37 -30.53 25.18
N VAL A 94 -20.13 -30.02 25.19
CA VAL A 94 -19.79 -28.70 24.64
C VAL A 94 -20.00 -28.65 23.12
N SER A 95 -19.71 -29.75 22.41
CA SER A 95 -19.99 -29.86 20.98
C SER A 95 -21.50 -29.84 20.68
N LEU A 96 -22.31 -30.51 21.50
CA LEU A 96 -23.78 -30.49 21.42
C LEU A 96 -24.33 -29.08 21.69
N LEU A 97 -23.78 -28.36 22.68
CA LEU A 97 -24.13 -26.97 22.97
C LEU A 97 -23.79 -26.03 21.80
N ARG A 98 -22.61 -26.22 21.16
CA ARG A 98 -22.22 -25.50 19.95
C ARG A 98 -23.16 -25.79 18.79
N GLU A 99 -23.50 -27.05 18.56
CA GLU A 99 -24.39 -27.46 17.47
C GLU A 99 -25.78 -26.84 17.64
N ARG A 100 -26.34 -26.89 18.86
CA ARG A 100 -27.60 -26.22 19.21
C ARG A 100 -27.53 -24.71 18.97
N LEU A 101 -26.43 -24.04 19.36
CA LEU A 101 -26.20 -22.62 19.11
C LEU A 101 -26.15 -22.31 17.60
N LEU A 102 -25.40 -23.09 16.81
CA LEU A 102 -25.30 -22.87 15.37
C LEU A 102 -26.64 -23.09 14.66
N ASN A 103 -27.34 -24.17 15.00
CA ASN A 103 -28.68 -24.46 14.49
C ASN A 103 -29.68 -23.35 14.85
N ALA A 104 -29.61 -22.84 16.07
CA ALA A 104 -30.37 -21.67 16.52
C ALA A 104 -30.10 -20.41 15.68
N LEU A 105 -28.82 -20.10 15.45
CA LEU A 105 -28.40 -18.94 14.67
C LEU A 105 -28.82 -19.05 13.20
N GLU A 106 -28.75 -20.24 12.60
CA GLU A 106 -29.25 -20.50 11.25
C GLU A 106 -30.77 -20.36 11.14
N ARG A 107 -31.51 -20.82 12.14
CA ARG A 107 -32.98 -20.66 12.20
C ARG A 107 -33.37 -19.18 12.25
N MET A 108 -32.67 -18.36 13.04
CA MET A 108 -32.85 -16.90 13.06
C MET A 108 -32.57 -16.25 11.70
N LYS A 109 -31.57 -16.76 10.94
CA LYS A 109 -31.22 -16.27 9.60
C LYS A 109 -32.31 -16.55 8.57
N LYS A 110 -33.00 -17.71 8.66
CA LYS A 110 -34.06 -18.11 7.73
C LYS A 110 -35.42 -17.44 8.02
N GLY A 111 -35.72 -17.12 9.28
CA GLY A 111 -37.03 -16.63 9.71
C GLY A 111 -37.35 -15.15 9.42
N GLN A 112 -36.39 -14.29 9.07
CA GLN A 112 -36.65 -12.87 8.79
C GLN A 112 -35.81 -12.33 7.61
N GLY A 113 -36.44 -12.18 6.44
CA GLY A 113 -35.87 -11.77 5.16
C GLY A 113 -35.45 -10.30 5.02
N GLY A 114 -34.73 -9.75 6.01
CA GLY A 114 -34.22 -8.37 5.94
C GLY A 114 -32.84 -8.27 5.28
N LYS A 115 -32.70 -7.46 4.23
CA LYS A 115 -31.43 -7.06 3.57
C LYS A 115 -30.53 -6.19 4.50
N GLY A 116 -30.09 -6.72 5.64
CA GLY A 116 -29.18 -6.07 6.58
C GLY A 116 -27.84 -6.81 6.71
N ARG A 117 -26.78 -6.12 7.18
CA ARG A 117 -25.47 -6.76 7.45
C ARG A 117 -25.65 -7.93 8.43
N LYS A 118 -25.06 -9.10 8.12
CA LYS A 118 -25.10 -10.34 8.93
C LYS A 118 -24.86 -10.11 10.44
N ARG A 119 -23.97 -9.17 10.81
CA ARG A 119 -23.64 -8.83 12.20
C ARG A 119 -24.72 -8.08 12.98
N ASP A 120 -25.58 -7.29 12.32
CA ASP A 120 -26.63 -6.54 13.03
C ASP A 120 -27.83 -7.42 13.37
N LEU A 121 -28.05 -8.51 12.62
CA LEU A 121 -29.16 -9.44 12.85
C LEU A 121 -29.08 -10.10 14.24
N LEU A 122 -27.88 -10.42 14.73
CA LEU A 122 -27.63 -11.04 16.05
C LEU A 122 -27.96 -10.12 17.25
N TYR A 123 -28.06 -8.81 17.01
CA TYR A 123 -28.33 -7.82 18.06
C TYR A 123 -29.73 -7.19 17.94
N ARG A 124 -30.58 -7.70 17.04
CA ARG A 124 -31.97 -7.25 16.91
C ARG A 124 -32.86 -7.70 18.06
N LEU A 125 -32.69 -8.96 18.48
CA LEU A 125 -33.44 -9.52 19.61
C LEU A 125 -32.57 -9.51 20.87
N PRO A 126 -33.10 -9.08 22.03
CA PRO A 126 -32.41 -9.21 23.32
C PRO A 126 -32.34 -10.69 23.76
N TRP A 127 -31.23 -11.06 24.41
CA TRP A 127 -31.03 -12.41 24.95
C TRP A 127 -31.01 -12.37 26.47
N TYR A 128 -31.81 -13.20 27.12
CA TYR A 128 -31.85 -13.30 28.58
C TYR A 128 -31.50 -14.73 29.00
N LEU A 129 -30.74 -14.83 30.09
CA LEU A 129 -30.35 -16.10 30.68
C LEU A 129 -31.17 -16.34 31.95
N VAL A 130 -31.77 -17.52 32.08
CA VAL A 130 -32.55 -17.91 33.27
C VAL A 130 -31.72 -18.88 34.10
N ILE A 131 -31.44 -18.51 35.35
CA ILE A 131 -30.68 -19.31 36.32
C ILE A 131 -31.50 -19.55 37.58
N GLY A 132 -31.35 -20.72 38.22
CA GLY A 132 -32.02 -21.10 39.47
C GLY A 132 -31.85 -22.60 39.75
N GLN A 133 -32.10 -23.05 40.97
CA GLN A 133 -31.97 -24.46 41.37
C GLN A 133 -32.84 -25.41 40.53
N PRO A 134 -32.53 -26.72 40.51
CA PRO A 134 -33.42 -27.73 39.92
C PRO A 134 -34.84 -27.62 40.51
N ALA A 135 -35.87 -27.89 39.69
CA ALA A 135 -37.29 -27.90 40.11
C ALA A 135 -37.87 -26.56 40.64
N VAL A 136 -37.19 -25.43 40.47
CA VAL A 136 -37.72 -24.08 40.81
C VAL A 136 -38.76 -23.54 39.80
N GLY A 137 -38.93 -24.22 38.66
CA GLY A 137 -39.89 -23.82 37.62
C GLY A 137 -39.36 -22.90 36.52
N LYS A 138 -38.06 -22.94 36.20
CA LYS A 138 -37.43 -22.12 35.13
C LYS A 138 -38.06 -22.32 33.75
N SER A 139 -38.15 -23.56 33.29
CA SER A 139 -38.74 -23.90 32.00
C SER A 139 -40.22 -23.50 31.95
N THR A 140 -40.94 -23.67 33.05
CA THR A 140 -42.34 -23.25 33.17
C THR A 140 -42.49 -21.73 33.12
N LEU A 141 -41.58 -20.97 33.76
CA LEU A 141 -41.53 -19.51 33.69
C LEU A 141 -41.31 -19.02 32.25
N VAL A 142 -40.42 -19.67 31.51
CA VAL A 142 -40.15 -19.36 30.09
C VAL A 142 -41.36 -19.65 29.21
N TYR A 143 -41.97 -20.82 29.35
CA TYR A 143 -43.14 -21.22 28.55
C TYR A 143 -44.38 -20.36 28.84
N ARG A 144 -44.54 -19.91 30.10
CA ARG A 144 -45.66 -19.06 30.54
C ARG A 144 -45.34 -17.56 30.46
N SER A 145 -44.22 -17.17 29.83
CA SER A 145 -43.82 -15.77 29.65
C SER A 145 -44.82 -14.94 28.84
N GLY A 146 -45.72 -15.58 28.09
CA GLY A 146 -46.66 -14.92 27.19
C GLY A 146 -46.07 -14.54 25.83
N LEU A 147 -44.81 -14.93 25.59
CA LEU A 147 -44.16 -14.82 24.29
C LEU A 147 -44.60 -15.97 23.37
N ASP A 148 -44.72 -15.68 22.07
CA ASP A 148 -45.02 -16.70 21.06
C ASP A 148 -43.73 -17.44 20.65
N PHE A 149 -43.72 -18.76 20.80
CA PHE A 149 -42.58 -19.63 20.50
C PHE A 149 -42.94 -20.59 19.35
N PRO A 150 -42.91 -20.13 18.09
CA PRO A 150 -43.38 -20.91 16.94
C PRO A 150 -42.56 -22.19 16.66
N PHE A 151 -41.37 -22.30 17.25
CA PHE A 151 -40.42 -23.40 17.00
C PHE A 151 -40.07 -24.21 18.27
N ALA A 152 -40.84 -24.10 19.35
CA ALA A 152 -40.67 -24.99 20.49
C ALA A 152 -40.99 -26.42 20.05
N ASP A 153 -39.95 -27.26 19.88
CA ASP A 153 -40.11 -28.65 19.45
C ASP A 153 -41.14 -29.36 20.33
N ARG A 154 -42.12 -30.04 19.72
CA ARG A 154 -43.19 -30.74 20.44
C ARG A 154 -42.66 -31.85 21.37
N GLU A 155 -41.39 -32.21 21.28
CA GLU A 155 -40.71 -33.16 22.18
C GLU A 155 -40.32 -32.56 23.54
N SER A 156 -39.99 -31.26 23.63
CA SER A 156 -39.72 -30.58 24.91
C SER A 156 -41.00 -30.23 25.68
N ALA A 157 -42.16 -30.30 25.03
CA ALA A 157 -43.48 -30.08 25.64
C ALA A 157 -43.95 -31.26 26.55
N ARG A 158 -43.37 -32.46 26.44
CA ARG A 158 -43.72 -33.61 27.31
C ARG A 158 -42.96 -33.66 28.64
N VAL A 159 -41.99 -32.77 28.83
CA VAL A 159 -41.13 -32.71 30.03
C VAL A 159 -41.60 -31.64 31.02
N ALA A 160 -42.74 -30.98 30.75
CA ALA A 160 -43.45 -30.16 31.72
C ALA A 160 -44.13 -31.04 32.78
N GLY A 161 -43.35 -31.62 33.68
CA GLY A 161 -43.90 -32.19 34.93
C GLY A 161 -43.05 -33.21 35.69
N VAL A 162 -42.19 -34.01 35.05
CA VAL A 162 -41.62 -35.21 35.74
C VAL A 162 -40.13 -35.51 35.44
N GLY A 163 -39.44 -34.75 34.58
CA GLY A 163 -38.00 -34.96 34.31
C GLY A 163 -37.26 -33.64 34.17
N GLY A 164 -36.15 -33.45 34.88
CA GLY A 164 -35.39 -32.18 34.81
C GLY A 164 -34.74 -31.92 33.44
N THR A 165 -34.52 -30.64 33.12
CA THR A 165 -33.82 -30.18 31.92
C THR A 165 -32.37 -30.68 31.93
N ARG A 166 -32.02 -31.55 30.97
CA ARG A 166 -30.69 -32.17 30.88
C ARG A 166 -29.67 -31.36 30.09
N HIS A 167 -30.04 -30.33 29.35
CA HIS A 167 -29.09 -29.48 28.62
C HIS A 167 -29.61 -28.03 28.59
N CYS A 168 -28.79 -27.07 28.15
CA CYS A 168 -29.26 -25.71 27.92
C CYS A 168 -30.23 -25.68 26.72
N ASP A 169 -31.44 -25.18 26.95
CA ASP A 169 -32.50 -25.08 25.94
C ASP A 169 -32.69 -23.64 25.49
N TRP A 170 -32.95 -23.47 24.19
CA TRP A 170 -32.99 -22.18 23.51
C TRP A 170 -34.41 -21.89 23.03
N PHE A 171 -35.03 -20.85 23.59
CA PHE A 171 -36.39 -20.44 23.25
C PHE A 171 -36.38 -19.16 22.43
N PHE A 172 -36.90 -19.24 21.20
CA PHE A 172 -36.93 -18.13 20.23
C PHE A 172 -38.35 -17.59 20.09
N SER A 173 -38.54 -16.31 20.41
CA SER A 173 -39.75 -15.57 20.07
C SER A 173 -39.46 -14.46 19.06
N SER A 174 -40.51 -13.80 18.59
CA SER A 174 -40.41 -12.59 17.76
C SER A 174 -39.83 -11.39 18.51
N GLU A 175 -39.78 -11.43 19.84
CA GLU A 175 -39.42 -10.29 20.71
C GLU A 175 -38.13 -10.52 21.49
N ALA A 176 -37.76 -11.76 21.84
CA ALA A 176 -36.57 -12.07 22.60
C ALA A 176 -36.09 -13.53 22.42
N VAL A 177 -34.85 -13.77 22.83
CA VAL A 177 -34.29 -15.12 23.00
C VAL A 177 -34.11 -15.40 24.48
N LEU A 178 -34.69 -16.50 24.96
CA LEU A 178 -34.57 -16.95 26.35
C LEU A 178 -33.75 -18.23 26.41
N LEU A 179 -32.71 -18.21 27.25
CA LEU A 179 -31.80 -19.32 27.47
C LEU A 179 -32.16 -19.98 28.80
N ASP A 180 -32.74 -21.17 28.75
CA ASP A 180 -33.07 -21.94 29.96
C ASP A 180 -31.90 -22.86 30.31
N THR A 181 -31.33 -22.65 31.50
CA THR A 181 -30.16 -23.41 31.96
C THR A 181 -30.59 -24.66 32.71
N ALA A 182 -29.84 -25.76 32.54
CA ALA A 182 -30.01 -26.94 33.36
C ALA A 182 -29.75 -26.58 34.83
N GLY A 183 -30.64 -26.98 35.75
CA GLY A 183 -30.53 -26.60 37.16
C GLY A 183 -29.24 -27.07 37.85
N ARG A 184 -28.62 -28.12 37.32
CA ARG A 184 -27.37 -28.71 37.80
C ARG A 184 -26.14 -27.81 37.67
N TYR A 185 -26.15 -26.88 36.71
CA TYR A 185 -25.07 -25.87 36.59
C TYR A 185 -24.94 -24.98 37.84
N ILE A 186 -25.94 -24.97 38.73
CA ILE A 186 -25.94 -24.20 39.98
C ILE A 186 -25.70 -25.10 41.20
N SER A 187 -26.16 -26.36 41.17
CA SER A 187 -26.05 -27.26 42.31
C SER A 187 -24.70 -27.98 42.40
N ASP A 188 -24.09 -28.31 41.25
CA ASP A 188 -22.91 -29.18 41.19
C ASP A 188 -21.65 -28.37 40.81
N GLU A 189 -20.61 -28.47 41.65
CA GLU A 189 -19.32 -27.78 41.41
C GLU A 189 -18.54 -28.42 40.25
N GLU A 190 -18.69 -29.72 40.03
CA GLU A 190 -18.05 -30.46 38.94
C GLU A 190 -18.46 -29.94 37.54
N GLU A 191 -19.67 -29.39 37.42
CA GLU A 191 -20.17 -28.82 36.16
C GLU A 191 -19.78 -27.34 35.94
N ALA A 192 -18.99 -26.74 36.83
CA ALA A 192 -18.53 -25.36 36.68
C ALA A 192 -17.71 -25.16 35.38
N GLY A 193 -16.94 -26.16 34.96
CA GLY A 193 -16.19 -26.11 33.69
C GLY A 193 -17.11 -25.93 32.48
N LYS A 194 -18.22 -26.67 32.44
CA LYS A 194 -19.23 -26.62 31.36
C LYS A 194 -19.93 -25.26 31.31
N TRP A 195 -20.27 -24.70 32.47
CA TRP A 195 -20.83 -23.35 32.58
C TRP A 195 -19.90 -22.29 31.98
N ARG A 196 -18.60 -22.34 32.30
CA ARG A 196 -17.61 -21.40 31.76
C ARG A 196 -17.44 -21.54 30.26
N ALA A 197 -17.38 -22.76 29.75
CA ALA A 197 -17.30 -23.04 28.31
C ALA A 197 -18.51 -22.48 27.54
N PHE A 198 -19.72 -22.61 28.12
CA PHE A 198 -20.94 -22.03 27.56
C PHE A 198 -20.90 -20.49 27.50
N LEU A 199 -20.46 -19.83 28.58
CA LEU A 199 -20.32 -18.37 28.62
C LEU A 199 -19.26 -17.87 27.63
N ASP A 200 -18.14 -18.59 27.50
CA ASP A 200 -17.11 -18.27 26.50
C ASP A 200 -17.64 -18.41 25.07
N LEU A 201 -18.46 -19.43 24.81
CA LEU A 201 -19.19 -19.58 23.54
C LEU A 201 -20.05 -18.34 23.25
N LEU A 202 -20.84 -17.88 24.22
CA LEU A 202 -21.66 -16.69 24.08
C LEU A 202 -20.82 -15.43 23.80
N LYS A 203 -19.69 -15.25 24.50
CA LYS A 203 -18.77 -14.13 24.30
C LYS A 203 -18.15 -14.13 22.91
N ARG A 204 -17.80 -15.31 22.37
CA ARG A 204 -17.22 -15.45 21.03
C ARG A 204 -18.22 -15.14 19.92
N TYR A 205 -19.44 -15.68 20.00
CA TYR A 205 -20.47 -15.50 18.97
C TYR A 205 -21.21 -14.16 19.06
N ARG A 206 -21.29 -13.54 20.25
CA ARG A 206 -22.00 -12.27 20.48
C ARG A 206 -21.17 -11.24 21.27
N PRO A 207 -20.00 -10.80 20.76
CA PRO A 207 -18.96 -10.10 21.54
C PRO A 207 -19.30 -8.69 22.03
N ARG A 208 -20.34 -8.01 21.50
CA ARG A 208 -20.69 -6.63 21.93
C ARG A 208 -21.65 -6.60 23.12
N ARG A 209 -22.61 -7.53 23.14
CA ARG A 209 -23.67 -7.65 24.15
C ARG A 209 -24.06 -9.13 24.24
N PRO A 210 -23.26 -9.97 24.92
CA PRO A 210 -23.53 -11.40 24.97
C PRO A 210 -24.94 -11.68 25.53
N LEU A 211 -25.29 -11.00 26.62
CA LEU A 211 -26.62 -11.05 27.24
C LEU A 211 -27.16 -9.64 27.50
N ASN A 212 -28.48 -9.51 27.55
CA ASN A 212 -29.22 -8.28 27.85
C ASN A 212 -29.72 -8.23 29.30
N GLY A 213 -29.77 -9.37 29.99
CA GLY A 213 -30.13 -9.46 31.40
C GLY A 213 -30.07 -10.89 31.92
N LEU A 214 -30.08 -11.02 33.24
CA LEU A 214 -30.04 -12.28 33.97
C LEU A 214 -31.29 -12.41 34.84
N ILE A 215 -32.05 -13.49 34.65
CA ILE A 215 -33.26 -13.80 35.41
C ILE A 215 -32.87 -14.86 36.45
N VAL A 216 -32.99 -14.52 37.72
CA VAL A 216 -32.63 -15.41 38.84
C VAL A 216 -33.92 -15.91 39.48
N ALA A 217 -34.26 -17.17 39.22
CA ALA A 217 -35.44 -17.83 39.75
C ALA A 217 -35.12 -18.52 41.07
N VAL A 218 -35.88 -18.19 42.12
CA VAL A 218 -35.76 -18.77 43.46
C VAL A 218 -37.13 -19.20 43.96
N SER A 219 -37.22 -20.39 44.54
CA SER A 219 -38.50 -20.97 44.96
C SER A 219 -38.92 -20.36 46.31
N ALA A 220 -40.15 -19.83 46.40
CA ALA A 220 -40.64 -19.25 47.65
C ALA A 220 -40.82 -20.32 48.75
N ASP A 221 -41.35 -21.49 48.40
CA ASP A 221 -41.48 -22.66 49.29
C ASP A 221 -40.14 -23.14 49.85
N GLU A 222 -39.13 -23.29 48.98
CA GLU A 222 -37.80 -23.73 49.39
C GLU A 222 -37.18 -22.75 50.38
N LEU A 223 -37.37 -21.44 50.18
CA LEU A 223 -36.89 -20.44 51.12
C LEU A 223 -37.61 -20.48 52.47
N ILE A 224 -38.89 -20.82 52.51
CA ILE A 224 -39.70 -20.93 53.72
C ILE A 224 -39.31 -22.18 54.52
N ASP A 225 -39.17 -23.32 53.85
CA ASP A 225 -38.87 -24.60 54.50
C ASP A 225 -37.38 -24.75 54.86
N SER A 226 -36.48 -23.99 54.22
CA SER A 226 -35.03 -24.09 54.45
C SER A 226 -34.56 -23.42 55.74
N SER A 227 -33.62 -24.09 56.42
CA SER A 227 -32.89 -23.52 57.55
C SER A 227 -32.03 -22.31 57.14
N ALA A 228 -31.65 -21.47 58.11
CA ALA A 228 -30.85 -20.28 57.83
C ALA A 228 -29.51 -20.60 57.15
N SER A 229 -28.86 -21.70 57.51
CA SER A 229 -27.60 -22.14 56.88
C SER A 229 -27.79 -22.61 55.43
N GLN A 230 -28.88 -23.33 55.14
CA GLN A 230 -29.21 -23.77 53.78
C GLN A 230 -29.51 -22.57 52.86
N ARG A 231 -30.24 -21.57 53.35
CA ARG A 231 -30.50 -20.32 52.62
C ARG A 231 -29.21 -19.56 52.31
N ASP A 232 -28.30 -19.50 53.28
CA ASP A 232 -26.98 -18.88 53.12
C ASP A 232 -26.16 -19.59 52.03
N VAL A 233 -26.14 -20.93 52.03
CA VAL A 233 -25.44 -21.73 51.01
C VAL A 233 -26.04 -21.47 49.62
N LEU A 234 -27.37 -21.45 49.51
CA LEU A 234 -28.04 -21.15 48.26
C LEU A 234 -27.68 -19.75 47.73
N ALA A 235 -27.75 -18.72 48.59
CA ALA A 235 -27.42 -17.36 48.21
C ALA A 235 -25.96 -17.24 47.73
N ARG A 236 -25.02 -17.92 48.40
CA ARG A 236 -23.60 -17.95 48.01
C ARG A 236 -23.40 -18.58 46.62
N ARG A 237 -24.00 -19.74 46.35
CA ARG A 237 -23.90 -20.43 45.05
C ARG A 237 -24.45 -19.58 43.90
N LEU A 238 -25.62 -18.96 44.10
CA LEU A 238 -26.20 -18.07 43.09
C LEU A 238 -25.32 -16.85 42.86
N ARG A 239 -24.77 -16.25 43.92
CA ARG A 239 -23.85 -15.12 43.83
C ARG A 239 -22.59 -15.46 43.03
N GLU A 240 -21.98 -16.62 43.30
CA GLU A 240 -20.82 -17.10 42.55
C GLU A 240 -21.12 -17.23 41.05
N ARG A 241 -22.28 -17.80 40.69
CA ARG A 241 -22.68 -17.91 39.27
C ARG A 241 -22.97 -16.56 38.61
N ILE A 242 -23.58 -15.62 39.32
CA ILE A 242 -23.78 -14.25 38.85
C ILE A 242 -22.41 -13.58 38.60
N GLN A 243 -21.47 -13.76 39.52
CA GLN A 243 -20.13 -13.19 39.44
C GLN A 243 -19.33 -13.79 38.27
N GLU A 244 -19.32 -15.12 38.12
CA GLU A 244 -18.66 -15.79 37.00
C GLU A 244 -19.21 -15.31 35.65
N THR A 245 -20.53 -15.14 35.55
CA THR A 245 -21.18 -14.59 34.36
C THR A 245 -20.66 -13.19 34.03
N HIS A 246 -20.55 -12.34 35.05
CA HIS A 246 -20.04 -10.98 34.89
C HIS A 246 -18.56 -10.96 34.45
N GLU A 247 -17.71 -11.72 35.13
CA GLU A 247 -16.27 -11.77 34.87
C GLU A 247 -15.94 -12.30 33.48
N LEU A 248 -16.58 -13.41 33.07
CA LEU A 248 -16.34 -14.01 31.76
C LEU A 248 -16.89 -13.14 30.64
N LEU A 249 -18.12 -12.63 30.75
CA LEU A 249 -18.72 -11.83 29.68
C LEU A 249 -18.17 -10.39 29.62
N GLY A 250 -17.62 -9.88 30.72
CA GLY A 250 -17.06 -8.53 30.82
C GLY A 250 -18.11 -7.42 30.73
N THR A 251 -19.35 -7.70 31.13
CA THR A 251 -20.49 -6.77 31.06
C THR A 251 -21.32 -6.80 32.33
N VAL A 252 -21.69 -5.62 32.86
CA VAL A 252 -22.65 -5.49 33.96
C VAL A 252 -24.06 -5.83 33.44
N LEU A 253 -24.61 -6.94 33.91
CA LEU A 253 -25.94 -7.40 33.53
C LEU A 253 -26.99 -6.95 34.57
N PRO A 254 -28.16 -6.44 34.14
CA PRO A 254 -29.29 -6.24 35.03
C PRO A 254 -29.82 -7.60 35.50
N ILE A 255 -30.01 -7.73 36.81
CA ILE A 255 -30.47 -8.93 37.48
C ILE A 255 -31.96 -8.75 37.85
N TYR A 256 -32.79 -9.68 37.39
CA TYR A 256 -34.21 -9.77 37.72
C TYR A 256 -34.42 -10.93 38.69
N LEU A 257 -34.65 -10.63 39.96
CA LEU A 257 -34.90 -11.65 40.97
C LEU A 257 -36.38 -12.06 40.94
N VAL A 258 -36.66 -13.33 40.67
CA VAL A 258 -38.01 -13.86 40.52
C VAL A 258 -38.26 -14.94 41.57
N PHE A 259 -39.15 -14.65 42.51
CA PHE A 259 -39.65 -15.63 43.46
C PHE A 259 -40.75 -16.45 42.77
N THR A 260 -40.42 -17.69 42.40
CA THR A 260 -41.35 -18.63 41.78
C THR A 260 -42.10 -19.43 42.85
N LYS A 261 -43.13 -20.17 42.44
CA LYS A 261 -44.03 -20.92 43.33
C LYS A 261 -44.61 -20.07 44.48
N SER A 262 -44.82 -18.78 44.21
CA SER A 262 -45.38 -17.85 45.20
C SER A 262 -46.81 -18.21 45.59
N ASP A 263 -47.49 -19.07 44.83
CA ASP A 263 -48.81 -19.63 45.17
C ASP A 263 -48.80 -20.59 46.36
N LEU A 264 -47.63 -21.07 46.78
CA LEU A 264 -47.47 -21.85 48.01
C LEU A 264 -47.44 -20.96 49.26
N ILE A 265 -47.35 -19.64 49.10
CA ILE A 265 -47.57 -18.67 50.17
C ILE A 265 -49.08 -18.60 50.44
N PRO A 266 -49.54 -18.79 51.69
CA PRO A 266 -50.97 -18.74 52.00
C PRO A 266 -51.62 -17.43 51.57
N GLY A 267 -52.82 -17.52 51.01
CA GLY A 267 -53.61 -16.39 50.51
C GLY A 267 -53.19 -15.83 49.15
N PHE A 268 -52.11 -16.30 48.51
CA PHE A 268 -51.59 -15.67 47.28
C PHE A 268 -52.57 -15.70 46.10
N ARG A 269 -53.22 -16.85 45.86
CA ARG A 269 -54.18 -17.00 44.76
C ARG A 269 -55.45 -16.20 45.02
N GLN A 270 -55.95 -16.27 46.24
CA GLN A 270 -57.13 -15.55 46.70
C GLN A 270 -56.90 -14.03 46.57
N PHE A 271 -55.70 -13.56 46.91
CA PHE A 271 -55.31 -12.17 46.69
C PHE A 271 -55.33 -11.78 45.20
N HIS A 272 -54.79 -12.61 44.30
CA HIS A 272 -54.83 -12.34 42.85
C HIS A 272 -56.27 -12.32 42.29
N GLU A 273 -57.14 -13.23 42.74
CA GLU A 273 -58.55 -13.26 42.34
C GLU A 273 -59.30 -11.99 42.75
N GLN A 274 -58.87 -11.32 43.81
CA GLN A 274 -59.44 -10.05 44.25
C GLN A 274 -58.92 -8.83 43.50
N LEU A 275 -57.87 -8.96 42.69
CA LEU A 275 -57.37 -7.84 41.89
C LEU A 275 -58.32 -7.54 40.72
N ASP A 276 -58.40 -6.28 40.33
CA ASP A 276 -59.12 -5.89 39.11
C ASP A 276 -58.44 -6.49 37.87
N PRO A 277 -59.16 -6.73 36.76
CA PRO A 277 -58.58 -7.33 35.55
C PRO A 277 -57.30 -6.63 35.05
N ALA A 278 -57.24 -5.30 35.14
CA ALA A 278 -56.04 -4.54 34.78
C ALA A 278 -54.87 -4.80 35.75
N GLN A 279 -55.15 -4.89 37.05
CA GLN A 279 -54.15 -5.16 38.10
C GLN A 279 -53.65 -6.62 38.08
N ARG A 280 -54.45 -7.57 37.59
CA ARG A 280 -54.03 -8.96 37.38
C ARG A 280 -52.97 -9.09 36.27
N GLU A 281 -52.94 -8.16 35.32
CA GLU A 281 -51.90 -8.10 34.29
C GLU A 281 -50.68 -7.28 34.71
N GLU A 282 -50.74 -6.52 35.82
CA GLU A 282 -49.57 -5.84 36.40
C GLU A 282 -48.59 -6.83 37.02
N VAL A 283 -47.35 -6.38 37.25
CA VAL A 283 -46.34 -7.18 37.96
C VAL A 283 -46.51 -7.06 39.47
N LEU A 284 -46.48 -8.18 40.19
CA LEU A 284 -46.37 -8.19 41.63
C LEU A 284 -44.89 -8.08 42.04
N GLY A 285 -44.43 -6.85 42.24
CA GLY A 285 -43.03 -6.59 42.57
C GLY A 285 -42.66 -5.11 42.52
N MET A 286 -41.35 -4.83 42.60
CA MET A 286 -40.82 -3.47 42.43
C MET A 286 -39.52 -3.49 41.64
N SER A 287 -39.40 -2.57 40.68
CA SER A 287 -38.19 -2.34 39.90
C SER A 287 -37.40 -1.14 40.45
N PHE A 288 -36.08 -1.27 40.57
CA PHE A 288 -35.19 -0.23 41.07
C PHE A 288 -34.60 0.63 39.95
N PRO A 289 -34.27 1.90 40.22
CA PRO A 289 -33.49 2.72 39.30
C PRO A 289 -32.11 2.08 39.03
N HIS A 290 -31.68 2.09 37.77
CA HIS A 290 -30.36 1.62 37.34
C HIS A 290 -29.17 2.51 37.77
N GLN A 291 -29.40 3.70 38.35
CA GLN A 291 -28.36 4.63 38.78
C GLN A 291 -27.95 4.33 40.23
N ASP A 292 -26.69 4.63 40.58
CA ASP A 292 -26.15 4.49 41.95
C ASP A 292 -26.29 3.10 42.57
N PHE A 293 -26.19 2.05 41.74
CA PHE A 293 -26.22 0.65 42.18
C PHE A 293 -24.89 0.20 42.82
N ALA A 294 -23.77 0.82 42.43
CA ALA A 294 -22.44 0.39 42.88
C ALA A 294 -22.22 0.54 44.38
N ASN A 295 -22.81 1.58 44.99
CA ASN A 295 -22.72 1.90 46.42
C ASN A 295 -23.99 1.55 47.19
N ALA A 296 -24.87 0.73 46.61
CA ALA A 296 -26.18 0.42 47.19
C ALA A 296 -26.08 -0.69 48.25
N ASP A 297 -26.60 -0.45 49.45
CA ASP A 297 -26.96 -1.53 50.37
C ASP A 297 -28.25 -2.19 49.89
N TRP A 298 -28.12 -3.33 49.21
CA TRP A 298 -29.26 -4.06 48.65
C TRP A 298 -30.17 -4.66 49.71
N ARG A 299 -29.68 -5.02 50.90
CA ARG A 299 -30.53 -5.51 52.01
C ARG A 299 -31.46 -4.40 52.50
N GLN A 300 -30.92 -3.20 52.70
CA GLN A 300 -31.71 -2.05 53.14
C GLN A 300 -32.68 -1.55 52.05
N ARG A 301 -32.23 -1.44 50.79
CA ARG A 301 -33.09 -1.01 49.67
C ARG A 301 -34.22 -2.01 49.41
N PHE A 302 -33.93 -3.31 49.42
CA PHE A 302 -34.92 -4.36 49.26
C PHE A 302 -35.92 -4.37 50.41
N SER A 303 -35.47 -4.37 51.67
CA SER A 303 -36.39 -4.38 52.83
C SER A 303 -37.34 -3.17 52.84
N THR A 304 -36.86 -2.00 52.44
CA THR A 304 -37.69 -0.78 52.31
C THR A 304 -38.72 -0.92 51.19
N ALA A 305 -38.31 -1.44 50.03
CA ALA A 305 -39.21 -1.68 48.90
C ALA A 305 -40.28 -2.76 49.22
N LEU A 306 -39.88 -3.84 49.88
CA LEU A 306 -40.77 -4.92 50.30
C LEU A 306 -41.80 -4.43 51.32
N LYS A 307 -41.40 -3.59 52.30
CA LYS A 307 -42.33 -2.94 53.23
C LYS A 307 -43.39 -2.10 52.50
N ARG A 308 -43.00 -1.31 51.49
CA ARG A 308 -43.96 -0.55 50.67
C ARG A 308 -44.93 -1.47 49.93
N MET A 309 -44.43 -2.58 49.39
CA MET A 309 -45.26 -3.56 48.69
C MET A 309 -46.25 -4.23 49.65
N VAL A 310 -45.81 -4.62 50.86
CA VAL A 310 -46.67 -5.15 51.92
C VAL A 310 -47.78 -4.16 52.27
N VAL A 311 -47.45 -2.88 52.49
CA VAL A 311 -48.45 -1.84 52.77
C VAL A 311 -49.45 -1.68 51.61
N ARG A 312 -48.98 -1.73 50.35
CA ARG A 312 -49.86 -1.71 49.18
C ARG A 312 -50.82 -2.92 49.15
N CYS A 313 -50.30 -4.13 49.38
CA CYS A 313 -51.12 -5.34 49.38
C CYS A 313 -52.11 -5.35 50.55
N GLN A 314 -51.70 -4.85 51.73
CA GLN A 314 -52.58 -4.68 52.89
C GLN A 314 -53.70 -3.69 52.58
N ALA A 315 -53.40 -2.55 51.97
CA ALA A 315 -54.40 -1.56 51.58
C ALA A 315 -55.44 -2.15 50.62
N ILE A 316 -55.00 -2.90 49.60
CA ILE A 316 -55.89 -3.61 48.66
C ILE A 316 -56.79 -4.62 49.40
N GLY A 317 -56.19 -5.46 50.25
CA GLY A 317 -56.95 -6.43 51.04
C GLY A 317 -57.98 -5.76 51.97
N THR A 318 -57.60 -4.68 52.66
CA THR A 318 -58.53 -3.93 53.53
C THR A 318 -59.63 -3.23 52.74
N GLN A 319 -59.34 -2.68 51.57
CA GLN A 319 -60.34 -2.03 50.72
C GLN A 319 -61.38 -3.05 50.25
N ARG A 320 -60.93 -4.22 49.80
CA ARG A 320 -61.83 -5.31 49.37
C ARG A 320 -62.70 -5.85 50.50
N LEU A 321 -62.20 -5.87 51.74
CA LEU A 321 -63.02 -6.22 52.91
C LEU A 321 -64.11 -5.20 53.21
N ILE A 322 -63.84 -3.91 52.98
CA ILE A 322 -64.82 -2.83 53.19
C ILE A 322 -65.89 -2.85 52.09
N GLU A 323 -65.50 -3.12 50.85
CA GLU A 323 -66.40 -3.13 49.68
C GLU A 323 -67.16 -4.46 49.50
N GLY A 324 -66.68 -5.56 50.08
CA GLY A 324 -67.23 -6.90 49.92
C GLY A 324 -68.49 -7.16 50.77
N ASP A 325 -69.42 -7.96 50.22
CA ASP A 325 -70.62 -8.41 50.93
C ASP A 325 -70.25 -9.28 52.16
N ILE A 326 -70.98 -9.14 53.27
CA ILE A 326 -70.70 -9.78 54.57
C ILE A 326 -70.59 -11.31 54.43
N GLN A 327 -71.34 -11.90 53.49
CA GLN A 327 -71.27 -13.34 53.21
C GLN A 327 -69.98 -13.75 52.48
N HIS A 328 -69.51 -12.98 51.49
CA HIS A 328 -68.24 -13.22 50.80
C HIS A 328 -67.04 -12.98 51.73
N THR A 329 -67.11 -11.93 52.56
CA THR A 329 -66.06 -11.58 53.53
C THR A 329 -65.89 -12.63 54.63
N ARG A 330 -66.95 -13.34 55.02
CA ARG A 330 -66.88 -14.48 55.95
C ARG A 330 -66.42 -15.78 55.29
N ALA A 331 -66.66 -15.96 53.99
CA ALA A 331 -66.29 -17.16 53.27
C ALA A 331 -64.78 -17.23 52.95
N GLU A 332 -64.09 -16.09 52.83
CA GLU A 332 -62.68 -16.05 52.41
C GLU A 332 -61.82 -15.03 53.21
N PRO A 333 -61.49 -15.30 54.49
CA PRO A 333 -60.50 -14.50 55.24
C PRO A 333 -59.08 -14.52 54.61
N ALA A 334 -58.85 -15.39 53.62
CA ALA A 334 -57.61 -15.53 52.85
C ALA A 334 -57.16 -14.24 52.12
N ALA A 335 -58.06 -13.27 51.93
CA ALA A 335 -57.79 -11.94 51.37
C ALA A 335 -56.68 -11.17 52.09
N LEU A 336 -56.69 -11.23 53.43
CA LEU A 336 -55.72 -10.56 54.30
C LEU A 336 -54.54 -11.46 54.67
N GLU A 337 -54.63 -12.75 54.39
CA GLU A 337 -53.62 -13.74 54.77
C GLU A 337 -52.31 -13.47 54.03
N PHE A 338 -52.37 -13.27 52.70
CA PHE A 338 -51.16 -13.04 51.92
C PHE A 338 -50.35 -11.80 52.34
N PRO A 339 -50.95 -10.60 52.51
CA PRO A 339 -50.20 -9.44 52.97
C PRO A 339 -49.60 -9.62 54.38
N LEU A 340 -50.21 -10.42 55.25
CA LEU A 340 -49.68 -10.73 56.58
C LEU A 340 -48.53 -11.73 56.51
N GLU A 341 -48.65 -12.78 55.70
CA GLU A 341 -47.59 -13.75 55.45
C GLU A 341 -46.39 -13.10 54.76
N LEU A 342 -46.62 -12.27 53.74
CA LEU A 342 -45.56 -11.51 53.08
C LEU A 342 -44.82 -10.56 54.05
N ARG A 343 -45.52 -10.01 55.04
CA ARG A 343 -44.91 -9.22 56.11
C ARG A 343 -44.03 -10.09 57.02
N ALA A 344 -44.50 -11.29 57.37
CA ALA A 344 -43.73 -12.25 58.17
C ALA A 344 -42.45 -12.69 57.45
N LEU A 345 -42.52 -12.94 56.15
CA LEU A 345 -41.39 -13.33 55.30
C LEU A 345 -40.40 -12.19 55.02
N SER A 346 -40.72 -10.94 55.38
CA SER A 346 -39.90 -9.78 55.02
C SER A 346 -38.45 -9.83 55.53
N PRO A 347 -38.16 -10.19 56.80
CA PRO A 347 -36.79 -10.36 57.28
C PRO A 347 -36.07 -11.50 56.56
N LEU A 348 -36.74 -12.65 56.37
CA LEU A 348 -36.20 -13.83 55.71
C LEU A 348 -35.73 -13.52 54.29
N LEU A 349 -36.58 -12.86 53.49
CA LEU A 349 -36.25 -12.48 52.12
C LEU A 349 -35.17 -11.38 52.06
N SER A 350 -35.20 -10.44 53.02
CA SER A 350 -34.19 -9.37 53.09
C SER A 350 -32.80 -9.91 53.40
N ASP A 351 -32.70 -10.88 54.30
CA ASP A 351 -31.44 -11.52 54.66
C ASP A 351 -30.89 -12.34 53.48
N PHE A 352 -31.76 -13.09 52.79
CA PHE A 352 -31.39 -13.83 51.59
C PHE A 352 -30.85 -12.90 50.47
N VAL A 353 -31.55 -11.79 50.17
CA VAL A 353 -31.11 -10.82 49.16
C VAL A 353 -29.80 -10.13 49.57
N GLY A 354 -29.62 -9.86 50.86
CA GLY A 354 -28.37 -9.34 51.40
C GLY A 354 -27.20 -10.28 51.20
N ALA A 355 -27.38 -11.58 51.44
CA ALA A 355 -26.36 -12.60 51.21
C ALA A 355 -26.04 -12.77 49.71
N LEU A 356 -27.08 -12.75 48.85
CA LEU A 356 -26.97 -12.90 47.39
C LEU A 356 -26.20 -11.76 46.73
N LEU A 357 -26.41 -10.51 47.17
CA LEU A 357 -25.88 -9.31 46.51
C LEU A 357 -24.83 -8.57 47.35
N GLN A 358 -24.19 -9.28 48.29
CA GLN A 358 -23.16 -8.72 49.15
C GLN A 358 -22.01 -8.10 48.31
N SER A 359 -21.72 -6.83 48.55
CA SER A 359 -20.64 -6.11 47.88
C SER A 359 -19.27 -6.56 48.39
N ASN A 360 -18.36 -6.93 47.49
CA ASN A 360 -16.96 -7.19 47.81
C ASN A 360 -16.08 -6.09 47.16
N PRO A 361 -15.16 -5.43 47.89
CA PRO A 361 -14.29 -4.37 47.35
C PRO A 361 -13.48 -4.79 46.12
N TYR A 362 -13.21 -6.08 45.96
CA TYR A 362 -12.44 -6.62 44.85
C TYR A 362 -13.30 -7.09 43.67
N GLN A 363 -14.63 -6.98 43.77
CA GLN A 363 -15.58 -7.49 42.78
C GLN A 363 -16.53 -6.39 42.30
N SER A 364 -17.14 -6.60 41.14
CA SER A 364 -18.09 -5.64 40.56
C SER A 364 -19.44 -5.75 41.26
N SER A 365 -20.00 -4.63 41.73
CA SER A 365 -21.30 -4.63 42.39
C SER A 365 -22.41 -5.10 41.44
N PRO A 366 -23.26 -6.06 41.83
CA PRO A 366 -24.35 -6.54 40.99
C PRO A 366 -25.45 -5.49 40.84
N LEU A 367 -25.99 -5.34 39.61
CA LEU A 367 -27.10 -4.44 39.31
C LEU A 367 -28.44 -5.18 39.50
N LEU A 368 -29.04 -5.11 40.69
CA LEU A 368 -30.40 -5.60 40.90
C LEU A 368 -31.41 -4.63 40.26
N ARG A 369 -32.08 -5.08 39.20
CA ARG A 369 -33.08 -4.26 38.49
C ARG A 369 -34.46 -4.33 39.16
N GLY A 370 -34.76 -5.38 39.90
CA GLY A 370 -36.00 -5.51 40.67
C GLY A 370 -36.21 -6.91 41.21
N PHE A 371 -37.27 -7.05 42.01
CA PHE A 371 -37.75 -8.34 42.52
C PHE A 371 -39.24 -8.53 42.20
N TYR A 372 -39.64 -9.76 41.90
CA TYR A 372 -40.98 -10.09 41.42
C TYR A 372 -41.46 -11.43 41.96
N PHE A 373 -42.76 -11.54 42.26
CA PHE A 373 -43.42 -12.76 42.74
C PHE A 373 -44.28 -13.33 41.62
N THR A 374 -44.08 -14.61 41.31
CA THR A 374 -44.75 -15.29 40.20
C THR A 374 -45.19 -16.70 40.58
N SER A 375 -46.20 -17.20 39.88
CA SER A 375 -46.61 -18.59 39.96
C SER A 375 -46.84 -19.18 38.57
N ALA A 376 -46.24 -20.33 38.32
CA ALA A 376 -46.38 -21.10 37.10
C ALA A 376 -46.52 -22.58 37.48
N LEU A 377 -47.78 -23.04 37.64
CA LEU A 377 -48.25 -24.45 37.71
C LEU A 377 -47.25 -25.55 38.14
N SER A 378 -47.46 -26.15 39.33
CA SER A 378 -47.94 -27.55 39.52
C SER A 378 -47.61 -28.12 40.92
N ASP A 379 -48.58 -28.85 41.48
CA ASP A 379 -48.55 -29.84 42.57
C ASP A 379 -47.65 -29.60 43.79
N GLY A 380 -48.09 -28.70 44.68
CA GLY A 380 -47.69 -28.69 46.09
C GLY A 380 -48.89 -28.35 46.97
N GLN A 381 -49.01 -28.96 48.14
CA GLN A 381 -49.90 -28.42 49.17
C GLN A 381 -49.25 -27.12 49.70
N PRO A 382 -50.00 -26.02 49.88
CA PRO A 382 -49.46 -24.82 50.50
C PRO A 382 -48.89 -25.19 51.88
N ALA A 383 -47.67 -24.75 52.15
CA ALA A 383 -47.07 -24.90 53.47
C ALA A 383 -47.91 -24.12 54.49
N LEU A 384 -47.95 -24.58 55.75
CA LEU A 384 -48.51 -23.78 56.84
C LEU A 384 -47.73 -22.45 56.89
N GLY A 385 -48.40 -21.31 56.74
CA GLY A 385 -47.75 -20.00 56.69
C GLY A 385 -46.98 -19.66 57.97
N GLU A 386 -45.93 -18.84 57.88
CA GLU A 386 -45.08 -18.47 59.02
C GLU A 386 -45.89 -17.65 60.05
N HIS A 387 -46.82 -16.80 59.62
CA HIS A 387 -47.72 -16.11 60.54
C HIS A 387 -48.71 -17.07 61.20
N ALA A 388 -49.32 -17.96 60.42
CA ALA A 388 -50.21 -19.01 60.95
C ALA A 388 -49.49 -19.91 61.97
N GLN A 389 -48.26 -20.36 61.69
CA GLN A 389 -47.43 -21.15 62.60
C GLN A 389 -47.08 -20.38 63.88
N ASN A 390 -46.75 -19.08 63.77
CA ASN A 390 -46.46 -18.24 64.92
C ASN A 390 -47.69 -18.04 65.81
N VAL A 391 -48.88 -17.92 65.22
CA VAL A 391 -50.15 -17.84 65.96
C VAL A 391 -50.48 -19.20 66.60
N GLU A 392 -50.41 -20.30 65.86
CA GLU A 392 -50.62 -21.65 66.40
C GLU A 392 -49.67 -21.97 67.56
N ARG A 393 -48.38 -21.64 67.43
CA ARG A 393 -47.37 -21.84 68.49
C ARG A 393 -47.62 -20.93 69.69
N ARG A 394 -48.06 -19.68 69.48
CA ARG A 394 -48.30 -18.72 70.56
C ARG A 394 -49.60 -19.00 71.32
N PHE A 395 -50.59 -19.61 70.68
CA PHE A 395 -51.92 -19.86 71.25
C PHE A 395 -52.26 -21.36 71.43
N ALA A 396 -51.33 -22.27 71.15
CA ALA A 396 -51.49 -23.73 71.28
C ALA A 396 -52.75 -24.30 70.56
N LEU A 397 -53.04 -23.79 69.36
CA LEU A 397 -54.22 -24.19 68.58
C LEU A 397 -53.99 -25.52 67.85
N SER A 398 -55.02 -26.37 67.77
CA SER A 398 -54.97 -27.66 67.05
C SER A 398 -55.50 -27.50 65.62
N GLY A 399 -54.58 -27.44 64.65
CA GLY A 399 -54.76 -27.77 63.24
C GLY A 399 -55.82 -26.99 62.46
N ALA A 400 -55.43 -25.87 61.84
CA ALA A 400 -56.23 -25.24 60.79
C ALA A 400 -56.30 -26.15 59.54
N ARG A 401 -57.51 -26.45 59.06
CA ARG A 401 -57.72 -27.20 57.80
C ARG A 401 -57.24 -26.34 56.61
N PRO A 402 -56.40 -26.86 55.70
CA PRO A 402 -56.08 -26.16 54.47
C PRO A 402 -57.34 -26.01 53.62
N ALA A 403 -57.64 -24.79 53.20
CA ALA A 403 -58.75 -24.51 52.30
C ALA A 403 -58.54 -25.22 50.95
N SER A 404 -59.54 -25.97 50.51
CA SER A 404 -59.58 -26.65 49.20
C SER A 404 -59.77 -25.60 48.10
N ALA A 405 -58.68 -25.14 47.49
CA ALA A 405 -58.73 -24.28 46.31
C ALA A 405 -58.85 -25.12 45.02
N ASN A 406 -59.86 -24.80 44.20
CA ASN A 406 -60.05 -25.36 42.86
C ASN A 406 -58.83 -25.04 41.98
N ARG A 407 -58.30 -26.04 41.29
CA ARG A 407 -57.00 -25.99 40.62
C ARG A 407 -57.12 -25.51 39.17
N ASP A 408 -57.32 -24.22 38.97
CA ASP A 408 -57.20 -23.62 37.63
C ASP A 408 -55.73 -23.40 37.30
N GLY A 409 -55.24 -24.10 36.27
CA GLY A 409 -53.83 -24.08 35.86
C GLY A 409 -53.37 -22.80 35.13
N LYS A 410 -53.73 -21.63 35.65
CA LYS A 410 -53.36 -20.33 35.07
C LYS A 410 -52.08 -19.81 35.74
N SER A 411 -51.14 -19.31 34.93
CA SER A 411 -49.95 -18.63 35.43
C SER A 411 -50.30 -17.25 35.98
N LEU A 412 -49.79 -16.90 37.14
CA LEU A 412 -50.07 -15.65 37.84
C LEU A 412 -48.87 -14.72 37.72
N PHE A 413 -49.10 -13.47 37.30
CA PHE A 413 -48.12 -12.38 37.19
C PHE A 413 -46.90 -12.62 36.28
N VAL A 414 -46.84 -13.74 35.53
CA VAL A 414 -45.71 -14.05 34.64
C VAL A 414 -45.70 -13.18 33.37
N LYS A 415 -46.85 -13.03 32.70
CA LYS A 415 -46.96 -12.27 31.44
C LYS A 415 -46.52 -10.81 31.59
N GLY A 416 -47.02 -10.13 32.63
CA GLY A 416 -46.66 -8.75 32.93
C GLY A 416 -45.16 -8.54 33.17
N LEU A 417 -44.49 -9.53 33.78
CA LEU A 417 -43.06 -9.45 34.08
C LEU A 417 -42.22 -9.32 32.80
N PHE A 418 -42.50 -10.14 31.79
CA PHE A 418 -41.77 -10.08 30.53
C PHE A 418 -42.13 -8.83 29.73
N SER A 419 -43.43 -8.54 29.55
CA SER A 419 -43.88 -7.47 28.67
C SER A 419 -43.65 -6.06 29.22
N GLN A 420 -43.79 -5.84 30.54
CA GLN A 420 -43.72 -4.49 31.15
C GLN A 420 -42.35 -4.16 31.73
N VAL A 421 -41.51 -5.15 32.04
CA VAL A 421 -40.24 -4.94 32.75
C VAL A 421 -39.05 -5.45 31.94
N ILE A 422 -38.98 -6.76 31.68
CA ILE A 422 -37.76 -7.39 31.14
C ILE A 422 -37.49 -6.92 29.70
N LEU A 423 -38.50 -6.93 28.82
CA LEU A 423 -38.32 -6.55 27.41
C LEU A 423 -38.05 -5.04 27.22
N PRO A 424 -38.76 -4.10 27.88
CA PRO A 424 -38.44 -2.67 27.78
C PRO A 424 -37.01 -2.31 28.20
N ASP A 425 -36.43 -3.07 29.12
CA ASP A 425 -35.07 -2.87 29.64
C ASP A 425 -33.96 -3.36 28.68
N GLN A 426 -34.28 -3.86 27.49
CA GLN A 426 -33.34 -4.47 26.52
C GLN A 426 -32.08 -3.66 26.20
N HIS A 427 -32.09 -2.34 26.39
CA HIS A 427 -30.97 -1.45 26.08
C HIS A 427 -30.05 -1.13 27.27
N LEU A 428 -30.40 -1.54 28.50
CA LEU A 428 -29.65 -1.18 29.71
C LEU A 428 -28.20 -1.65 29.68
N VAL A 429 -27.94 -2.89 29.23
CA VAL A 429 -26.56 -3.42 29.10
C VAL A 429 -25.72 -2.57 28.17
N GLY A 430 -26.32 -1.93 27.16
CA GLY A 430 -25.62 -1.04 26.24
C GLY A 430 -25.03 0.22 26.86
N LEU A 431 -25.55 0.64 28.03
CA LEU A 431 -25.06 1.81 28.76
C LEU A 431 -23.83 1.49 29.62
N TYR A 432 -23.74 0.25 30.12
CA TYR A 432 -22.69 -0.22 31.03
C TYR A 432 -21.68 -1.18 30.38
N ALA A 433 -21.94 -1.67 29.17
CA ALA A 433 -20.97 -2.38 28.35
C ALA A 433 -19.83 -1.42 27.97
N GLY A 434 -18.68 -1.59 28.63
CA GLY A 434 -17.53 -0.70 28.47
C GLY A 434 -17.10 -0.53 27.00
N PRO A 435 -16.78 0.69 26.53
CA PRO A 435 -16.39 0.96 25.13
C PRO A 435 -15.00 0.42 24.73
N ASN A 436 -14.47 -0.59 25.42
CA ASN A 436 -13.02 -0.75 25.60
C ASN A 436 -12.25 -1.31 24.40
N GLY A 437 -12.87 -2.09 23.50
CA GLY A 437 -12.15 -2.68 22.36
C GLY A 437 -12.12 -1.81 21.09
N ALA A 438 -13.30 -1.47 20.58
CA ALA A 438 -13.43 -0.84 19.26
C ALA A 438 -13.01 0.64 19.27
N ARG A 439 -13.33 1.38 20.34
CA ARG A 439 -13.08 2.82 20.43
C ARG A 439 -11.60 3.14 20.67
N ARG A 440 -10.88 2.32 21.44
CA ARG A 440 -9.41 2.44 21.61
C ARG A 440 -8.68 2.16 20.30
N ARG A 441 -9.12 1.17 19.52
CA ARG A 441 -8.54 0.88 18.20
C ARG A 441 -8.77 2.04 17.23
N GLN A 442 -9.97 2.61 17.21
CA GLN A 442 -10.27 3.82 16.41
C GLN A 442 -9.44 5.03 16.85
N LEU A 443 -9.28 5.27 18.16
CA LEU A 443 -8.42 6.37 18.64
C LEU A 443 -6.96 6.18 18.20
N ARG A 444 -6.40 4.97 18.33
CA ARG A 444 -5.00 4.69 17.92
C ARG A 444 -4.80 4.95 16.43
N TRP A 445 -5.75 4.58 15.58
CA TRP A 445 -5.69 4.87 14.14
C TRP A 445 -5.85 6.36 13.82
N CYS A 446 -6.70 7.10 14.55
CA CYS A 446 -6.79 8.55 14.39
C CYS A 446 -5.50 9.27 14.79
N TRP A 447 -4.86 8.84 15.89
CA TRP A 447 -3.56 9.38 16.32
C TRP A 447 -2.46 9.04 15.32
N ALA A 448 -2.43 7.81 14.79
CA ALA A 448 -1.47 7.42 13.75
C ALA A 448 -1.66 8.24 12.46
N ALA A 449 -2.91 8.44 12.02
CA ALA A 449 -3.21 9.27 10.86
C ALA A 449 -2.83 10.75 11.08
N GLY A 450 -3.10 11.30 12.28
CA GLY A 450 -2.69 12.65 12.64
C GLY A 450 -1.18 12.84 12.67
N ALA A 451 -0.44 11.87 13.22
CA ALA A 451 1.02 11.90 13.24
C ALA A 451 1.62 11.81 11.82
N ALA A 452 1.06 10.97 10.95
CA ALA A 452 1.49 10.86 9.56
C ALA A 452 1.24 12.17 8.78
N ALA A 453 0.09 12.82 8.99
CA ALA A 453 -0.20 14.11 8.38
C ALA A 453 0.77 15.21 8.86
N LEU A 454 1.09 15.25 10.15
CA LEU A 454 2.07 16.19 10.70
C LEU A 454 3.46 15.97 10.10
N ALA A 455 3.90 14.71 10.00
CA ALA A 455 5.19 14.37 9.39
C ALA A 455 5.25 14.81 7.92
N LEU A 456 4.17 14.64 7.16
CA LEU A 456 4.10 15.09 5.77
C LEU A 456 4.18 16.62 5.66
N CYS A 457 3.47 17.36 6.52
CA CYS A 457 3.56 18.82 6.55
C CYS A 457 4.98 19.32 6.91
N ILE A 458 5.67 18.64 7.83
CA ILE A 458 7.07 18.95 8.16
C ILE A 458 7.97 18.68 6.96
N ALA A 459 7.79 17.54 6.28
CA ALA A 459 8.57 17.21 5.08
C ALA A 459 8.38 18.25 3.96
N TRP A 460 7.15 18.71 3.73
CA TRP A 460 6.88 19.81 2.79
C TRP A 460 7.47 21.14 3.22
N GLY A 461 7.41 21.49 4.51
CA GLY A 461 8.05 22.71 5.01
C GLY A 461 9.55 22.69 4.77
N VAL A 462 10.22 21.57 5.10
CA VAL A 462 11.66 21.40 4.84
C VAL A 462 11.96 21.51 3.34
N SER A 463 11.17 20.87 2.48
CA SER A 463 11.34 20.94 1.02
C SER A 463 11.19 22.34 0.46
N PHE A 464 10.19 23.08 0.91
CA PHE A 464 10.00 24.46 0.50
C PHE A 464 11.20 25.34 0.86
N PHE A 465 11.68 25.27 2.11
CA PHE A 465 12.81 26.10 2.54
C PHE A 465 14.09 25.78 1.79
N HIS A 466 14.38 24.51 1.49
CA HIS A 466 15.58 24.15 0.73
C HIS A 466 15.50 24.61 -0.74
N ASN A 467 14.35 24.47 -1.40
CA ASN A 467 14.18 24.96 -2.77
C ASN A 467 14.27 26.50 -2.83
N ALA A 468 13.68 27.19 -1.87
CA ALA A 468 13.74 28.66 -1.80
C ALA A 468 15.16 29.18 -1.50
N ASP A 469 15.87 28.53 -0.58
CA ASP A 469 17.26 28.86 -0.26
C ASP A 469 18.17 28.65 -1.47
N GLU A 470 18.00 27.55 -2.20
CA GLU A 470 18.76 27.26 -3.42
C GLU A 470 18.54 28.32 -4.51
N LEU A 471 17.29 28.68 -4.80
CA LEU A 471 16.96 29.75 -5.74
C LEU A 471 17.62 31.08 -5.34
N SER A 472 17.57 31.42 -4.05
CA SER A 472 18.21 32.64 -3.54
C SER A 472 19.74 32.59 -3.64
N ALA A 473 20.34 31.41 -3.47
CA ALA A 473 21.77 31.20 -3.62
C ALA A 473 22.21 31.31 -5.09
N ILE A 474 21.40 30.81 -6.04
CA ILE A 474 21.64 30.97 -7.48
C ILE A 474 21.58 32.46 -7.87
N ASP A 475 20.54 33.18 -7.42
CA ASP A 475 20.43 34.62 -7.67
C ASP A 475 21.63 35.40 -7.10
N ALA A 476 22.04 35.08 -5.87
CA ALA A 476 23.18 35.73 -5.22
C ALA A 476 24.50 35.45 -5.93
N THR A 477 24.75 34.19 -6.33
CA THR A 477 25.97 33.80 -7.05
C THR A 477 26.05 34.43 -8.44
N LEU A 478 24.94 34.46 -9.19
CA LEU A 478 24.88 35.13 -10.50
C LEU A 478 25.03 36.65 -10.37
N ALA A 479 24.43 37.28 -9.35
CA ALA A 479 24.60 38.70 -9.10
C ALA A 479 26.06 39.05 -8.75
N GLN A 480 26.72 38.22 -7.93
CA GLN A 480 28.13 38.39 -7.58
C GLN A 480 29.04 38.19 -8.80
N ALA A 481 28.83 37.14 -9.58
CA ALA A 481 29.60 36.86 -10.79
C ALA A 481 29.51 38.02 -11.79
N LYS A 482 28.30 38.53 -12.02
CA LYS A 482 28.05 39.69 -12.88
C LYS A 482 28.74 40.97 -12.39
N ALA A 483 28.89 41.13 -11.06
CA ALA A 483 29.61 42.26 -10.49
C ALA A 483 31.14 42.10 -10.58
N SER A 484 31.66 40.87 -10.61
CA SER A 484 33.09 40.59 -10.81
C SER A 484 33.52 40.81 -12.27
N ASP A 485 32.62 40.59 -13.24
CA ASP A 485 32.86 40.81 -14.67
C ASP A 485 32.86 42.30 -15.08
N THR A 486 33.77 43.07 -14.47
CA THR A 486 33.95 44.52 -14.72
C THR A 486 35.11 44.84 -15.66
N ASP A 487 35.95 43.86 -15.99
CA ASP A 487 37.06 44.03 -16.93
C ASP A 487 36.56 44.06 -18.38
N HIS A 488 36.58 45.25 -19.00
CA HIS A 488 36.20 45.44 -20.39
C HIS A 488 37.23 44.91 -21.41
N THR A 489 38.42 44.48 -20.94
CA THR A 489 39.46 43.89 -21.80
C THR A 489 39.42 42.36 -21.84
N ALA A 490 38.56 41.74 -21.04
CA ALA A 490 38.36 40.30 -21.05
C ALA A 490 37.62 39.84 -22.32
N TYR A 491 37.98 38.66 -22.82
CA TYR A 491 37.35 38.04 -23.99
C TYR A 491 35.83 37.83 -23.82
N THR A 492 35.41 37.40 -22.63
CA THR A 492 34.00 37.31 -22.23
C THR A 492 33.86 37.54 -20.72
N GLN A 493 32.61 37.55 -20.24
CA GLN A 493 32.28 37.60 -18.81
C GLN A 493 32.46 36.21 -18.20
N TRP A 494 33.71 35.88 -17.87
CA TRP A 494 34.12 34.56 -17.42
C TRP A 494 33.42 34.10 -16.15
N GLU A 495 33.27 35.00 -15.17
CA GLU A 495 32.68 34.62 -13.88
C GLU A 495 31.20 34.29 -14.04
N THR A 496 30.47 35.08 -14.83
CA THR A 496 29.05 34.83 -15.14
C THR A 496 28.86 33.52 -15.91
N LEU A 497 29.73 33.27 -16.90
CA LEU A 497 29.67 32.04 -17.70
C LEU A 497 29.99 30.80 -16.83
N ASP A 498 30.98 30.90 -15.94
CA ASP A 498 31.37 29.80 -15.04
C ASP A 498 30.33 29.56 -13.92
N ALA A 499 29.67 30.61 -13.43
CA ALA A 499 28.56 30.50 -12.48
C ALA A 499 27.37 29.75 -13.11
N LEU A 500 26.98 30.11 -14.34
CA LEU A 500 25.94 29.41 -15.10
C LEU A 500 26.32 27.93 -15.32
N ARG A 501 27.57 27.66 -15.70
CA ARG A 501 28.11 26.29 -15.83
C ARG A 501 27.97 25.51 -14.53
N GLY A 502 28.37 26.10 -13.40
CA GLY A 502 28.32 25.44 -12.09
C GLY A 502 26.89 25.07 -11.67
N VAL A 503 25.93 25.95 -11.92
CA VAL A 503 24.51 25.67 -11.67
C VAL A 503 24.00 24.55 -12.59
N ALA A 504 24.28 24.63 -13.90
CA ALA A 504 23.89 23.60 -14.86
C ALA A 504 24.50 22.22 -14.53
N GLN A 505 25.77 22.18 -14.11
CA GLN A 505 26.45 20.96 -13.68
C GLN A 505 25.80 20.34 -12.44
N THR A 506 25.37 21.17 -11.48
CA THR A 506 24.68 20.70 -10.27
C THR A 506 23.35 20.02 -10.59
N TYR A 507 22.58 20.57 -11.52
CA TYR A 507 21.32 19.95 -11.96
C TYR A 507 21.55 18.67 -12.77
N SER A 508 22.53 18.66 -13.68
CA SER A 508 22.91 17.45 -14.43
C SER A 508 23.30 16.29 -13.49
N GLN A 509 24.11 16.55 -12.47
CA GLN A 509 24.49 15.52 -11.48
C GLN A 509 23.30 14.97 -10.71
N ARG A 510 22.31 15.82 -10.40
CA ARG A 510 21.08 15.39 -9.71
C ARG A 510 20.15 14.58 -10.60
N HIS A 511 20.18 14.80 -11.91
CA HIS A 511 19.45 13.96 -12.86
C HIS A 511 19.99 12.52 -12.86
N GLU A 512 21.31 12.36 -12.75
CA GLU A 512 21.97 11.04 -12.71
C GLU A 512 21.89 10.36 -11.34
N GLN A 513 22.11 11.09 -10.25
CA GLN A 513 22.21 10.53 -8.89
C GLN A 513 20.89 10.57 -8.11
N GLY A 514 19.91 11.33 -8.61
CA GLY A 514 18.62 11.59 -7.97
C GLY A 514 18.62 12.84 -7.08
N VAL A 515 17.45 13.46 -6.96
CA VAL A 515 17.24 14.66 -6.13
C VAL A 515 17.24 14.29 -4.64
N PRO A 516 17.95 15.05 -3.77
CA PRO A 516 17.88 14.86 -2.33
C PRO A 516 16.43 14.87 -1.81
N TRP A 517 16.09 13.95 -0.92
CA TRP A 517 14.72 13.86 -0.38
C TRP A 517 14.28 15.14 0.33
N SER A 518 15.24 15.89 0.89
CA SER A 518 14.98 17.20 1.51
C SER A 518 14.50 18.27 0.54
N MET A 519 14.68 18.12 -0.77
CA MET A 519 14.20 19.03 -1.82
C MET A 519 13.03 18.44 -2.63
N GLY A 520 12.68 17.18 -2.37
CA GLY A 520 11.67 16.42 -3.10
C GLY A 520 10.23 16.66 -2.63
N PHE A 521 9.42 15.59 -2.61
CA PHE A 521 8.00 15.59 -2.24
C PHE A 521 7.07 16.39 -3.17
N GLY A 522 7.44 16.53 -4.45
CA GLY A 522 6.64 17.22 -5.48
C GLY A 522 6.75 18.74 -5.46
N LEU A 523 7.69 19.30 -4.69
CA LEU A 523 7.97 20.74 -4.60
C LEU A 523 9.32 21.13 -5.24
N TYR A 524 10.01 20.17 -5.86
CA TYR A 524 11.29 20.42 -6.51
C TYR A 524 11.12 21.40 -7.67
N GLN A 525 11.91 22.48 -7.67
CA GLN A 525 11.84 23.52 -8.71
C GLN A 525 12.89 23.35 -9.81
N GLY A 526 13.84 22.41 -9.65
CA GLY A 526 14.93 22.23 -10.61
C GLY A 526 14.47 21.88 -12.02
N ASP A 527 13.37 21.14 -12.15
CA ASP A 527 12.80 20.75 -13.46
C ASP A 527 12.34 21.96 -14.30
N GLU A 528 11.97 23.07 -13.66
CA GLU A 528 11.59 24.32 -14.33
C GLU A 528 12.80 25.26 -14.52
N VAL A 529 13.74 25.26 -13.57
CA VAL A 529 14.90 26.17 -13.57
C VAL A 529 16.01 25.69 -14.50
N GLU A 530 16.29 24.39 -14.52
CA GLU A 530 17.41 23.80 -15.28
C GLU A 530 17.35 24.15 -16.77
N PRO A 531 16.23 23.95 -17.51
CA PRO A 531 16.18 24.27 -18.93
C PRO A 531 16.48 25.74 -19.23
N VAL A 532 16.01 26.66 -18.37
CA VAL A 532 16.23 28.11 -18.54
C VAL A 532 17.71 28.47 -18.33
N ILE A 533 18.35 27.89 -17.31
CA ILE A 533 19.77 28.11 -17.04
C ILE A 533 20.63 27.51 -18.15
N ARG A 534 20.32 26.28 -18.60
CA ARG A 534 21.05 25.59 -19.67
C ARG A 534 20.92 26.33 -21.00
N ASP A 535 19.72 26.75 -21.38
CA ASP A 535 19.49 27.53 -22.60
C ASP A 535 20.30 28.84 -22.60
N THR A 536 20.27 29.56 -21.46
CA THR A 536 21.04 30.80 -21.28
C THR A 536 22.56 30.54 -21.36
N TYR A 537 23.03 29.48 -20.70
CA TYR A 537 24.44 29.08 -20.70
C TYR A 537 24.91 28.71 -22.11
N PHE A 538 24.21 27.80 -22.78
CA PHE A 538 24.61 27.29 -24.08
C PHE A 538 24.46 28.32 -25.20
N THR A 539 23.46 29.19 -25.14
CA THR A 539 23.36 30.33 -26.07
C THR A 539 24.58 31.24 -25.96
N ARG A 540 25.03 31.48 -24.73
CA ARG A 540 26.21 32.29 -24.48
C ARG A 540 27.50 31.58 -24.90
N LEU A 541 27.64 30.31 -24.54
CA LEU A 541 28.79 29.48 -24.92
C LEU A 541 28.89 29.30 -26.44
N LYS A 542 27.75 29.21 -27.15
CA LYS A 542 27.76 29.15 -28.62
C LYS A 542 28.46 30.38 -29.20
N ARG A 543 28.04 31.57 -28.78
CA ARG A 543 28.62 32.84 -29.23
C ARG A 543 30.10 32.97 -28.83
N ASP A 544 30.42 32.61 -27.59
CA ASP A 544 31.73 32.86 -27.00
C ASP A 544 32.76 31.74 -27.33
N MET A 545 32.34 30.54 -27.70
CA MET A 545 33.24 29.40 -28.01
C MET A 545 32.97 28.79 -29.38
N LEU A 546 31.74 28.33 -29.63
CA LEU A 546 31.47 27.51 -30.82
C LEU A 546 31.57 28.28 -32.12
N ASP A 547 31.08 29.52 -32.18
CA ASP A 547 31.13 30.34 -33.40
C ASP A 547 32.60 30.66 -33.77
N PRO A 548 33.47 31.15 -32.84
CA PRO A 548 34.90 31.31 -33.10
C PRO A 548 35.62 30.01 -33.49
N VAL A 549 35.32 28.90 -32.82
CA VAL A 549 35.89 27.58 -33.16
C VAL A 549 35.46 27.15 -34.55
N ALA A 550 34.19 27.34 -34.91
CA ALA A 550 33.69 27.02 -36.24
C ALA A 550 34.40 27.86 -37.31
N ASP A 551 34.58 29.16 -37.09
CA ASP A 551 35.30 30.05 -38.00
C ASP A 551 36.76 29.63 -38.16
N ASN A 552 37.44 29.33 -37.05
CA ASN A 552 38.85 28.89 -37.07
C ASN A 552 39.03 27.52 -37.75
N LEU A 553 38.12 26.57 -37.51
CA LEU A 553 38.10 25.27 -38.21
C LEU A 553 37.85 25.45 -39.71
N ASN A 554 36.87 26.29 -40.08
CA ASN A 554 36.54 26.59 -41.47
C ASN A 554 37.73 27.24 -42.19
N GLN A 555 38.36 28.24 -41.56
CA GLN A 555 39.54 28.91 -42.09
C GLN A 555 40.72 27.93 -42.25
N SER A 556 40.96 27.07 -41.26
CA SER A 556 42.04 26.08 -41.29
C SER A 556 41.85 25.07 -42.44
N LEU A 557 40.63 24.56 -42.62
CA LEU A 557 40.29 23.64 -43.70
C LEU A 557 40.33 24.31 -45.09
N PHE A 558 40.01 25.61 -45.16
CA PHE A 558 40.07 26.39 -46.39
C PHE A 558 41.50 26.76 -46.79
N VAL A 559 42.37 27.04 -45.81
CA VAL A 559 43.79 27.39 -46.04
C VAL A 559 44.61 26.14 -46.38
N LEU A 560 44.23 24.97 -45.87
CA LEU A 560 44.96 23.71 -46.06
C LEU A 560 45.42 23.43 -47.52
N PRO A 561 44.59 23.63 -48.57
CA PRO A 561 45.00 23.43 -49.97
C PRO A 561 45.94 24.51 -50.52
N THR A 562 46.08 25.65 -49.84
CA THR A 562 46.93 26.76 -50.26
C THR A 562 48.37 26.62 -49.78
N ILE A 563 48.62 25.75 -48.78
CA ILE A 563 49.95 25.47 -48.24
C ILE A 563 50.79 24.68 -49.28
N PRO A 564 51.99 25.15 -49.65
CA PRO A 564 52.81 24.49 -50.66
C PRO A 564 53.32 23.14 -50.16
N VAL A 565 53.02 22.06 -50.89
CA VAL A 565 53.38 20.68 -50.52
C VAL A 565 54.82 20.37 -50.92
N TYR A 566 55.66 19.95 -49.96
CA TYR A 566 57.03 19.52 -50.22
C TYR A 566 57.08 18.21 -51.02
N ARG A 567 57.97 18.16 -52.02
CA ARG A 567 58.27 16.95 -52.79
C ARG A 567 59.77 16.68 -52.78
N SER A 568 60.16 15.42 -52.62
CA SER A 568 61.57 15.04 -52.68
C SER A 568 62.12 15.32 -54.09
N GLY A 569 63.06 16.26 -54.21
CA GLY A 569 63.67 16.68 -55.48
C GLY A 569 63.10 17.98 -56.08
N GLU A 570 62.00 18.52 -55.55
CA GLU A 570 61.40 19.79 -55.99
C GLU A 570 60.99 20.65 -54.77
N GLY A 571 61.59 21.83 -54.63
CA GLY A 571 61.21 22.84 -53.62
C GLY A 571 61.93 22.71 -52.26
N GLN A 572 61.60 23.64 -51.36
CA GLN A 572 62.18 23.73 -50.01
C GLN A 572 61.22 23.16 -48.96
N ARG A 573 61.75 22.36 -48.03
CA ARG A 573 61.00 21.90 -46.85
C ARG A 573 60.80 23.10 -45.91
N MET A 574 59.56 23.45 -45.67
CA MET A 574 59.16 24.51 -44.73
C MET A 574 58.86 23.86 -43.40
N THR A 575 59.50 24.32 -42.33
CA THR A 575 59.29 23.84 -40.94
C THR A 575 58.60 24.88 -40.06
N ALA A 576 58.25 26.04 -40.64
CA ALA A 576 57.51 27.11 -39.99
C ALA A 576 56.31 27.43 -40.88
N ILE A 577 55.20 26.76 -40.61
CA ILE A 577 53.89 27.04 -41.21
C ILE A 577 53.12 27.79 -40.16
N ASP A 578 52.64 28.97 -40.50
CA ASP A 578 51.87 29.81 -39.59
C ASP A 578 50.42 29.88 -40.07
N ILE A 579 49.50 29.57 -39.16
CA ILE A 579 48.05 29.65 -39.39
C ILE A 579 47.48 30.36 -38.15
N GLU A 580 47.15 31.64 -38.31
CA GLU A 580 46.71 32.51 -37.21
C GLU A 580 45.53 31.94 -36.39
N SER A 581 44.67 31.15 -37.03
CA SER A 581 43.47 30.54 -36.42
C SER A 581 43.74 29.26 -35.61
N VAL A 582 45.00 28.84 -35.42
CA VAL A 582 45.36 27.56 -34.79
C VAL A 582 46.48 27.76 -33.76
N GLU A 583 46.39 27.05 -32.65
CA GLU A 583 47.46 27.04 -31.64
C GLU A 583 48.79 26.48 -32.17
N PRO A 584 49.94 27.03 -31.74
CA PRO A 584 51.25 26.63 -32.26
C PRO A 584 51.59 25.13 -32.12
N ASN A 585 51.07 24.44 -31.12
CA ASN A 585 51.28 23.01 -30.91
C ASN A 585 50.48 22.12 -31.88
N ALA A 586 49.41 22.65 -32.47
CA ALA A 586 48.54 21.93 -33.39
C ALA A 586 48.87 22.20 -34.86
N LEU A 587 49.78 23.14 -35.14
CA LEU A 587 50.26 23.41 -36.48
C LEU A 587 51.03 22.20 -37.06
N PRO A 588 50.95 21.98 -38.38
CA PRO A 588 51.74 20.95 -39.03
C PRO A 588 53.25 21.25 -38.83
N PRO A 589 54.07 20.27 -38.39
CA PRO A 589 55.49 20.49 -38.09
C PRO A 589 56.30 20.82 -39.35
N ASP A 590 55.82 20.41 -40.53
CA ASP A 590 56.37 20.79 -41.81
C ASP A 590 55.32 20.71 -42.94
N ASN A 591 55.73 21.10 -44.15
CA ASN A 591 54.88 21.02 -45.33
C ASN A 591 54.95 19.67 -46.07
N SER A 592 55.34 18.59 -45.38
CA SER A 592 55.30 17.25 -45.97
C SER A 592 53.85 16.78 -46.18
N PRO A 593 53.58 15.93 -47.19
CA PRO A 593 52.23 15.42 -47.42
C PRO A 593 51.64 14.71 -46.19
N GLN A 594 52.46 14.02 -45.40
CA GLN A 594 52.04 13.31 -44.19
C GLN A 594 51.68 14.26 -43.04
N ALA A 595 52.50 15.28 -42.79
CA ALA A 595 52.21 16.29 -41.76
C ALA A 595 50.95 17.10 -42.07
N LEU A 596 50.78 17.53 -43.33
CA LEU A 596 49.60 18.26 -43.78
C LEU A 596 48.33 17.38 -43.74
N ALA A 597 48.44 16.10 -44.09
CA ALA A 597 47.33 15.16 -43.96
C ALA A 597 46.96 14.89 -42.49
N GLY A 598 47.95 14.79 -41.61
CA GLY A 598 47.73 14.64 -40.16
C GLY A 598 46.99 15.83 -39.57
N PHE A 599 47.45 17.05 -39.86
CA PHE A 599 46.77 18.29 -39.48
C PHE A 599 45.34 18.33 -40.03
N GLY A 600 45.18 18.12 -41.35
CA GLY A 600 43.86 18.13 -42.00
C GLY A 600 42.89 17.10 -41.42
N ASN A 601 43.36 15.90 -41.07
CA ASN A 601 42.55 14.87 -40.42
C ASN A 601 42.11 15.28 -39.01
N ALA A 602 42.99 15.87 -38.21
CA ALA A 602 42.64 16.35 -36.87
C ALA A 602 41.61 17.51 -36.94
N THR A 603 41.83 18.48 -37.83
CA THR A 603 40.91 19.60 -38.05
C THR A 603 39.54 19.12 -38.57
N LEU A 604 39.54 18.28 -39.61
CA LEU A 604 38.30 17.77 -40.20
C LEU A 604 37.57 16.83 -39.24
N GLY A 605 38.30 16.00 -38.48
CA GLY A 605 37.74 15.15 -37.44
C GLY A 605 36.99 15.97 -36.40
N THR A 606 37.64 16.98 -35.83
CA THR A 606 37.03 17.91 -34.86
C THR A 606 35.80 18.60 -35.44
N TYR A 607 35.86 19.07 -36.69
CA TYR A 607 34.72 19.68 -37.38
C TYR A 607 33.53 18.73 -37.53
N LEU A 608 33.79 17.45 -37.88
CA LEU A 608 32.74 16.45 -38.05
C LEU A 608 32.07 16.09 -36.71
N GLU A 609 32.84 15.97 -35.64
CA GLU A 609 32.32 15.73 -34.29
C GLU A 609 31.35 16.85 -33.86
N LEU A 610 31.68 18.11 -34.14
CA LEU A 610 30.84 19.25 -33.78
C LEU A 610 29.61 19.45 -34.69
N SER A 611 29.64 18.99 -35.94
CA SER A 611 28.58 19.26 -36.94
C SER A 611 27.69 18.06 -37.24
N ARG A 612 28.29 16.94 -37.68
CA ARG A 612 27.58 15.87 -38.41
C ARG A 612 27.56 14.53 -37.69
N THR A 613 28.51 14.24 -36.81
CA THR A 613 28.55 12.97 -36.05
C THR A 613 27.25 12.81 -35.24
N PRO A 614 26.54 11.66 -35.29
CA PRO A 614 25.38 11.43 -34.43
C PRO A 614 25.72 11.62 -32.96
N ARG A 615 24.84 12.26 -32.18
CA ARG A 615 25.15 12.64 -30.78
C ARG A 615 25.65 11.47 -29.94
N ASP A 616 25.09 10.28 -30.08
CA ASP A 616 25.47 9.05 -29.38
C ASP A 616 26.87 8.52 -29.71
N LYS A 617 27.46 9.00 -30.81
CA LYS A 617 28.78 8.56 -31.31
C LYS A 617 29.86 9.62 -31.19
N ILE A 618 29.54 10.78 -30.60
CA ILE A 618 30.51 11.85 -30.47
C ILE A 618 31.64 11.42 -29.55
N ASP A 619 32.87 11.63 -29.98
CA ASP A 619 34.05 11.38 -29.13
C ASP A 619 34.35 12.62 -28.26
N ALA A 620 33.87 12.57 -27.02
CA ALA A 620 34.08 13.64 -26.05
C ALA A 620 35.55 13.81 -25.62
N ASP A 621 36.38 12.77 -25.70
CA ASP A 621 37.81 12.86 -25.40
C ASP A 621 38.55 13.61 -26.52
N LEU A 622 38.18 13.31 -27.78
CA LEU A 622 38.69 14.03 -28.95
C LEU A 622 38.36 15.53 -28.88
N LEU A 623 37.11 15.87 -28.54
CA LEU A 623 36.71 17.27 -28.39
C LEU A 623 37.49 17.98 -27.27
N ARG A 624 37.70 17.34 -26.12
CA ARG A 624 38.52 17.91 -25.03
C ARG A 624 39.96 18.14 -25.45
N ALA A 625 40.52 17.24 -26.25
CA ALA A 625 41.89 17.35 -26.73
C ALA A 625 42.07 18.48 -27.76
N HIS A 626 41.12 18.64 -28.69
CA HIS A 626 41.31 19.49 -29.87
C HIS A 626 40.54 20.81 -29.87
N LEU A 627 39.47 20.99 -29.09
CA LEU A 627 38.81 22.29 -28.96
C LEU A 627 39.74 23.42 -28.51
N PRO A 628 40.68 23.22 -27.55
CA PRO A 628 41.65 24.25 -27.18
C PRO A 628 42.44 24.79 -28.38
N ASP A 629 42.83 23.89 -29.30
CA ASP A 629 43.68 24.21 -30.46
C ASP A 629 43.04 25.25 -31.39
N TYR A 630 41.71 25.33 -31.40
CA TYR A 630 40.93 26.23 -32.27
C TYR A 630 40.17 27.32 -31.50
N TRP A 631 40.16 27.32 -30.17
CA TRP A 631 39.49 28.38 -29.39
C TRP A 631 40.47 29.36 -28.74
N TYR A 632 41.57 28.85 -28.17
CA TYR A 632 42.55 29.66 -27.45
C TYR A 632 43.21 30.77 -28.28
N PRO A 633 43.38 30.63 -29.62
CA PRO A 633 43.88 31.72 -30.46
C PRO A 633 42.95 32.94 -30.39
N SER A 634 41.63 32.75 -30.44
CA SER A 634 40.64 33.84 -30.37
C SER A 634 40.65 34.55 -29.01
N ILE A 635 40.84 33.79 -27.92
CA ILE A 635 40.97 34.35 -26.57
C ILE A 635 42.24 35.21 -26.47
N THR A 636 43.36 34.71 -26.99
CA THR A 636 44.66 35.38 -26.94
C THR A 636 44.69 36.61 -27.85
N GLN A 637 44.08 36.54 -29.02
CA GLN A 637 43.99 37.64 -29.99
C GLN A 637 43.15 38.80 -29.46
N ALA A 638 42.06 38.52 -28.74
CA ALA A 638 41.24 39.56 -28.10
C ALA A 638 41.99 40.40 -27.05
N ARG A 639 43.15 39.93 -26.59
CA ARG A 639 43.99 40.58 -25.60
C ARG A 639 45.32 41.06 -26.18
N ASP A 640 45.31 41.52 -27.44
CA ASP A 640 46.49 41.97 -28.18
C ASP A 640 47.64 40.94 -28.18
N GLY A 641 47.32 39.65 -28.20
CA GLY A 641 48.29 38.56 -28.18
C GLY A 641 48.80 38.17 -26.79
N GLN A 642 48.29 38.76 -25.71
CA GLN A 642 48.67 38.38 -24.34
C GLN A 642 47.91 37.15 -23.85
N ARG A 643 48.67 36.15 -23.39
CA ARG A 643 48.12 34.89 -22.86
C ARG A 643 47.94 35.00 -21.33
N ASP A 644 46.71 35.25 -20.86
CA ASP A 644 46.39 35.21 -19.42
C ASP A 644 46.03 33.77 -18.99
N PRO A 645 46.79 33.15 -18.07
CA PRO A 645 46.49 31.81 -17.57
C PRO A 645 45.09 31.68 -16.95
N ARG A 646 44.51 32.77 -16.43
CA ARG A 646 43.17 32.74 -15.84
C ARG A 646 42.09 32.50 -16.89
N ASP A 647 42.14 33.24 -18.01
CA ASP A 647 41.17 33.13 -19.11
C ASP A 647 41.19 31.71 -19.69
N LEU A 648 42.38 31.14 -19.90
CA LEU A 648 42.54 29.75 -20.35
C LEU A 648 42.03 28.73 -19.33
N GLY A 649 42.21 29.01 -18.04
CA GLY A 649 41.66 28.19 -16.96
C GLY A 649 40.13 28.17 -16.97
N TYR A 650 39.46 29.30 -17.24
CA TYR A 650 38.01 29.34 -17.42
C TYR A 650 37.59 28.60 -18.69
N ALA A 651 38.27 28.85 -19.81
CA ALA A 651 38.02 28.21 -21.09
C ALA A 651 38.09 26.68 -21.00
N SER A 652 39.14 26.13 -20.39
CA SER A 652 39.30 24.69 -20.17
C SER A 652 38.08 24.09 -19.45
N ARG A 653 37.57 24.75 -18.40
CA ARG A 653 36.38 24.26 -17.67
C ARG A 653 35.11 24.28 -18.53
N GLN A 654 34.99 25.24 -19.45
CA GLN A 654 33.86 25.28 -20.39
C GLN A 654 33.95 24.15 -21.41
N ILE A 655 35.15 23.87 -21.93
CA ILE A 655 35.40 22.75 -22.85
C ILE A 655 35.06 21.42 -22.18
N ASP A 656 35.54 21.21 -20.95
CA ASP A 656 35.30 19.97 -20.20
C ASP A 656 33.80 19.74 -20.01
N PHE A 657 33.06 20.77 -19.58
CA PHE A 657 31.61 20.67 -19.39
C PHE A 657 30.85 20.50 -20.70
N TYR A 658 31.23 21.23 -21.77
CA TYR A 658 30.61 21.06 -23.08
C TYR A 658 30.80 19.64 -23.62
N ALA A 659 32.00 19.09 -23.51
CA ALA A 659 32.31 17.74 -23.96
C ALA A 659 31.58 16.68 -23.13
N GLU A 660 31.46 16.86 -21.81
CA GLU A 660 30.66 15.97 -20.94
C GLU A 660 29.18 15.97 -21.35
N GLN A 661 28.64 17.14 -21.73
CA GLN A 661 27.22 17.31 -22.05
C GLN A 661 26.89 17.08 -23.53
N VAL A 662 27.87 16.85 -24.41
CA VAL A 662 27.72 16.90 -25.89
C VAL A 662 26.64 15.97 -26.45
N HIS A 663 26.33 14.90 -25.72
CA HIS A 663 25.31 13.92 -26.06
C HIS A 663 23.87 14.43 -25.85
N ALA A 664 23.66 15.47 -25.04
CA ALA A 664 22.33 16.00 -24.74
C ALA A 664 21.76 16.83 -25.92
N ASP A 665 20.44 16.80 -26.07
CA ASP A 665 19.74 17.34 -27.24
C ASP A 665 19.80 18.88 -27.32
N ASP A 666 19.85 19.54 -26.18
CA ASP A 666 19.88 20.99 -26.02
C ASP A 666 21.27 21.60 -26.26
N VAL A 667 22.32 20.77 -26.33
CA VAL A 667 23.68 21.27 -26.54
C VAL A 667 23.88 21.72 -27.99
N PRO A 668 24.29 22.99 -28.22
CA PRO A 668 24.41 23.55 -29.55
C PRO A 668 25.55 22.90 -30.35
N ARG A 669 25.37 22.91 -31.68
CA ARG A 669 26.30 22.35 -32.67
C ARG A 669 26.63 23.40 -33.73
N ILE A 670 27.73 23.20 -34.43
CA ILE A 670 28.13 24.05 -35.55
C ILE A 670 27.37 23.65 -36.82
N ASP A 671 27.21 24.59 -37.75
CA ASP A 671 26.51 24.33 -39.01
C ASP A 671 27.34 23.44 -39.96
N ASP A 672 26.69 22.43 -40.55
CA ASP A 672 27.31 21.48 -41.48
C ASP A 672 27.51 22.09 -42.87
N ASN A 673 28.75 22.05 -43.39
CA ASN A 673 29.10 22.45 -44.74
C ASN A 673 29.59 21.25 -45.56
N ALA A 674 28.66 20.62 -46.30
CA ALA A 674 28.94 19.44 -47.10
C ALA A 674 30.02 19.65 -48.18
N PHE A 675 30.13 20.86 -48.74
CA PHE A 675 31.16 21.18 -49.73
C PHE A 675 32.55 21.21 -49.09
N LEU A 676 32.69 21.91 -47.95
CA LEU A 676 33.95 21.97 -47.22
C LEU A 676 34.41 20.56 -46.82
N ILE A 677 33.52 19.75 -46.25
CA ILE A 677 33.83 18.37 -45.86
C ILE A 677 34.34 17.55 -47.04
N SER A 678 33.59 17.54 -48.15
CA SER A 678 33.96 16.72 -49.31
C SER A 678 35.25 17.20 -49.99
N SER A 679 35.44 18.52 -50.09
CA SER A 679 36.67 19.13 -50.63
C SER A 679 37.88 18.80 -49.76
N SER A 680 37.78 18.98 -48.44
CA SER A 680 38.86 18.69 -47.50
C SER A 680 39.21 17.21 -47.48
N ARG A 681 38.21 16.30 -47.45
CA ARG A 681 38.46 14.84 -47.53
C ARG A 681 39.25 14.46 -48.79
N ASN A 682 38.77 14.90 -49.96
CA ASN A 682 39.43 14.60 -51.23
C ASN A 682 40.87 15.13 -51.27
N TYR A 683 41.11 16.33 -50.72
CA TYR A 683 42.45 16.90 -50.65
C TYR A 683 43.36 16.09 -49.71
N ILE A 684 42.89 15.75 -48.51
CA ILE A 684 43.63 14.96 -47.53
C ILE A 684 43.96 13.56 -48.09
N ASP A 685 43.00 12.90 -48.73
CA ASP A 685 43.22 11.61 -49.40
C ASP A 685 44.29 11.72 -50.50
N GLY A 686 44.29 12.84 -51.24
CA GLY A 686 45.32 13.14 -52.24
C GLY A 686 46.71 13.40 -51.64
N LEU A 687 46.79 14.01 -50.45
CA LEU A 687 48.04 14.17 -49.70
C LEU A 687 48.56 12.82 -49.20
N LEU A 688 47.67 11.97 -48.68
CA LEU A 688 48.01 10.62 -48.25
C LEU A 688 48.51 9.77 -49.42
N ASP A 689 47.86 9.81 -50.60
CA ASP A 689 48.36 9.07 -51.77
C ASP A 689 49.74 9.57 -52.23
N ARG A 690 50.02 10.87 -52.11
CA ARG A 690 51.34 11.46 -52.42
C ARG A 690 52.41 11.16 -51.38
N SER A 691 52.04 10.81 -50.15
CA SER A 691 52.98 10.43 -49.10
C SER A 691 53.47 8.98 -49.28
N LEU A 692 52.73 8.18 -50.06
CA LEU A 692 53.05 6.79 -50.33
C LEU A 692 54.23 6.68 -51.31
N ARG A 693 55.24 5.88 -50.95
CA ARG A 693 56.38 5.56 -51.83
C ARG A 693 56.17 4.18 -52.44
N THR A 694 56.34 4.04 -53.75
CA THR A 694 56.34 2.73 -54.40
C THR A 694 57.55 1.93 -53.91
N VAL A 695 57.28 0.82 -53.21
CA VAL A 695 58.31 -0.07 -52.65
C VAL A 695 58.68 -1.16 -53.65
N GLU A 696 57.66 -1.80 -54.23
CA GLU A 696 57.85 -2.95 -55.10
C GLU A 696 56.69 -3.05 -56.09
N THR A 697 56.97 -3.53 -57.31
CA THR A 697 55.94 -3.95 -58.27
C THR A 697 56.20 -5.40 -58.65
N ILE A 698 55.32 -6.30 -58.21
CA ILE A 698 55.43 -7.73 -58.47
C ILE A 698 54.60 -8.06 -59.72
N THR A 699 55.25 -8.54 -60.78
CA THR A 699 54.54 -8.95 -62.01
C THR A 699 54.40 -10.46 -62.06
N LEU A 700 53.17 -10.94 -62.25
CA LEU A 700 52.84 -12.37 -62.33
C LEU A 700 52.21 -12.68 -63.68
N GLU A 701 52.70 -13.70 -64.36
CA GLU A 701 52.13 -14.12 -65.65
C GLU A 701 50.75 -14.77 -65.43
N SER A 702 49.73 -14.26 -66.11
CA SER A 702 48.35 -14.68 -65.89
C SER A 702 48.10 -16.14 -66.31
N ASP A 703 48.89 -16.67 -67.24
CA ASP A 703 48.78 -18.06 -67.71
C ASP A 703 49.33 -19.07 -66.69
N THR A 704 50.18 -18.61 -65.77
CA THR A 704 50.68 -19.41 -64.63
C THR A 704 49.74 -19.33 -63.43
N LEU A 705 49.00 -18.23 -63.31
CA LEU A 705 48.05 -18.00 -62.24
C LEU A 705 46.72 -18.71 -62.50
N PHE A 706 46.17 -18.57 -63.71
CA PHE A 706 44.84 -19.06 -64.06
C PHE A 706 44.89 -20.07 -65.20
N ALA A 707 43.96 -21.03 -65.21
CA ALA A 707 43.69 -21.83 -66.40
C ALA A 707 43.24 -20.94 -67.57
N PHE A 708 43.52 -21.37 -68.81
CA PHE A 708 43.23 -20.58 -70.01
C PHE A 708 41.77 -20.11 -70.05
N GLY A 709 41.55 -18.81 -70.28
CA GLY A 709 40.22 -18.18 -70.37
C GLY A 709 39.46 -18.09 -69.03
N ARG A 710 40.07 -18.45 -67.90
CA ARG A 710 39.46 -18.38 -66.56
C ARG A 710 39.98 -17.17 -65.79
N ALA A 711 39.19 -16.74 -64.81
CA ALA A 711 39.46 -15.63 -63.90
C ALA A 711 38.93 -15.86 -62.49
N ASP A 712 38.19 -16.95 -62.26
CA ASP A 712 37.56 -17.31 -61.00
C ASP A 712 38.51 -18.11 -60.10
N PHE A 713 38.17 -18.21 -58.81
CA PHE A 713 38.96 -18.95 -57.83
C PHE A 713 39.16 -20.42 -58.22
N ALA A 714 38.14 -21.07 -58.81
CA ALA A 714 38.24 -22.44 -59.31
C ALA A 714 39.20 -22.59 -60.51
N GLY A 715 39.48 -21.49 -61.22
CA GLY A 715 40.47 -21.44 -62.29
C GLY A 715 41.90 -21.16 -61.82
N LEU A 716 42.13 -20.87 -60.54
CA LEU A 716 43.45 -20.56 -59.99
C LEU A 716 44.29 -21.84 -59.86
N GLN A 717 45.41 -21.91 -60.56
CA GLN A 717 46.27 -23.10 -60.60
C GLN A 717 47.04 -23.30 -59.29
N GLY A 718 47.42 -24.54 -58.99
CA GLY A 718 48.14 -24.88 -57.74
C GLY A 718 49.50 -24.18 -57.58
N GLU A 719 50.20 -23.91 -58.68
CA GLU A 719 51.43 -23.09 -58.64
C GLU A 719 51.12 -21.60 -58.38
N GLY A 720 50.08 -21.06 -59.01
CA GLY A 720 49.61 -19.70 -58.76
C GLY A 720 49.21 -19.45 -57.30
N GLN A 721 48.53 -20.42 -56.66
CA GLN A 721 48.21 -20.36 -55.23
C GLN A 721 49.45 -20.32 -54.34
N ARG A 722 50.49 -21.10 -54.66
CA ARG A 722 51.77 -21.08 -53.93
C ARG A 722 52.48 -19.74 -54.06
N GLN A 723 52.48 -19.15 -55.26
CA GLN A 723 53.07 -17.82 -55.48
C GLN A 723 52.32 -16.75 -54.70
N LEU A 724 50.98 -16.75 -54.74
CA LEU A 724 50.15 -15.81 -53.99
C LEU A 724 50.30 -15.98 -52.46
N ASN A 725 50.47 -17.20 -51.95
CA ASN A 725 50.76 -17.43 -50.52
C ASN A 725 52.10 -16.79 -50.11
N ARG A 726 53.17 -17.00 -50.89
CA ARG A 726 54.47 -16.38 -50.60
C ARG A 726 54.42 -14.86 -50.65
N ILE A 727 53.59 -14.30 -51.54
CA ILE A 727 53.37 -12.85 -51.62
C ILE A 727 52.59 -12.39 -50.39
N ALA A 728 51.49 -13.07 -50.02
CA ALA A 728 50.71 -12.73 -48.83
C ALA A 728 51.58 -12.75 -47.56
N GLU A 729 52.35 -13.82 -47.32
CA GLU A 729 53.25 -13.93 -46.18
C GLU A 729 54.29 -12.80 -46.14
N ARG A 730 54.83 -12.42 -47.29
CA ARG A 730 55.82 -11.33 -47.37
C ARG A 730 55.19 -9.97 -47.11
N LEU A 731 54.02 -9.69 -47.70
CA LEU A 731 53.31 -8.44 -47.51
C LEU A 731 52.83 -8.27 -46.07
N SER A 732 52.36 -9.36 -45.43
CA SER A 732 51.99 -9.35 -44.01
C SER A 732 53.19 -9.08 -43.08
N ASN A 733 54.41 -9.44 -43.50
CA ASN A 733 55.64 -9.20 -42.75
C ASN A 733 56.34 -7.88 -43.12
N THR A 734 55.80 -7.11 -44.07
CA THR A 734 56.39 -5.84 -44.48
C THR A 734 55.84 -4.72 -43.58
N PRO A 735 56.68 -4.03 -42.80
CA PRO A 735 56.20 -2.91 -41.99
C PRO A 735 55.78 -1.74 -42.90
N ASN A 736 54.79 -0.97 -42.44
CA ASN A 736 54.34 0.27 -43.08
C ASN A 736 53.75 0.12 -44.49
N VAL A 737 53.19 -1.03 -44.86
CA VAL A 737 52.44 -1.15 -46.12
C VAL A 737 51.21 -0.23 -46.08
N GLY A 738 51.14 0.72 -47.01
CA GLY A 738 50.08 1.71 -47.08
C GLY A 738 49.00 1.39 -48.11
N ARG A 739 49.37 0.96 -49.32
CA ARG A 739 48.41 0.62 -50.38
C ARG A 739 48.96 -0.47 -51.31
N ILE A 740 48.15 -1.46 -51.63
CA ILE A 740 48.45 -2.55 -52.55
C ILE A 740 47.46 -2.46 -53.72
N THR A 741 47.95 -2.15 -54.92
CA THR A 741 47.12 -2.06 -56.14
C THR A 741 47.38 -3.26 -57.02
N ILE A 742 46.35 -4.09 -57.22
CA ILE A 742 46.40 -5.27 -58.08
C ILE A 742 45.81 -4.89 -59.43
N THR A 743 46.64 -4.82 -60.46
CA THR A 743 46.23 -4.47 -61.82
C THR A 743 46.26 -5.69 -62.73
N GLY A 744 45.11 -6.10 -63.23
CA GLY A 744 45.03 -7.15 -64.25
C GLY A 744 45.23 -6.58 -65.66
N HIS A 745 45.96 -7.30 -66.50
CA HIS A 745 46.18 -6.99 -67.91
C HIS A 745 45.73 -8.14 -68.82
N ALA A 746 45.26 -7.79 -70.01
CA ALA A 746 44.88 -8.73 -71.05
C ALA A 746 45.63 -8.40 -72.35
N ASP A 747 45.81 -9.41 -73.21
CA ASP A 747 46.38 -9.20 -74.53
C ASP A 747 45.35 -8.55 -75.47
N GLN A 748 45.79 -8.22 -76.69
CA GLN A 748 44.94 -7.60 -77.70
C GLN A 748 43.99 -8.59 -78.40
N ILE A 749 43.87 -9.83 -77.93
CA ILE A 749 42.98 -10.84 -78.51
C ILE A 749 41.59 -10.68 -77.89
N GLY A 750 40.64 -10.16 -78.65
CA GLY A 750 39.26 -9.93 -78.22
C GLY A 750 38.87 -8.45 -78.18
N SER A 751 37.62 -8.16 -77.79
CA SER A 751 37.14 -6.78 -77.65
C SER A 751 37.71 -6.11 -76.40
N ALA A 752 37.96 -4.80 -76.45
CA ALA A 752 38.46 -4.02 -75.31
C ALA A 752 37.59 -4.17 -74.05
N SER A 753 36.26 -4.20 -74.18
CA SER A 753 35.33 -4.36 -73.04
C SER A 753 35.40 -5.75 -72.39
N ALA A 754 35.54 -6.81 -73.20
CA ALA A 754 35.76 -8.17 -72.69
C ALA A 754 37.11 -8.30 -71.97
N ASN A 755 38.17 -7.70 -72.54
CA ASN A 755 39.50 -7.68 -71.95
C ASN A 755 39.54 -6.90 -70.64
N LYS A 756 38.85 -5.75 -70.56
CA LYS A 756 38.73 -4.95 -69.33
C LYS A 756 38.07 -5.75 -68.21
N ARG A 757 36.92 -6.38 -68.50
CA ARG A 757 36.19 -7.22 -67.54
C ARG A 757 37.00 -8.43 -67.08
N LEU A 758 37.58 -9.19 -68.02
CA LEU A 758 38.42 -10.36 -67.69
C LEU A 758 39.61 -9.97 -66.81
N SER A 759 40.25 -8.84 -67.12
CA SER A 759 41.38 -8.34 -66.36
C SER A 759 40.99 -7.89 -64.94
N LEU A 760 39.82 -7.26 -64.77
CA LEU A 760 39.28 -6.87 -63.47
C LEU A 760 38.89 -8.09 -62.63
N GLU A 761 38.20 -9.06 -63.22
CA GLU A 761 37.82 -10.31 -62.54
C GLU A 761 39.04 -11.05 -61.99
N ARG A 762 40.13 -11.14 -62.78
CA ARG A 762 41.41 -11.72 -62.32
C ARG A 762 42.00 -10.96 -61.14
N ALA A 763 42.03 -9.63 -61.21
CA ALA A 763 42.53 -8.79 -60.13
C ALA A 763 41.67 -8.93 -58.85
N GLN A 764 40.34 -9.01 -58.99
CA GLN A 764 39.41 -9.20 -57.87
C GLN A 764 39.55 -10.58 -57.21
N THR A 765 39.78 -11.63 -58.01
CA THR A 765 40.03 -12.98 -57.47
C THR A 765 41.32 -12.99 -56.64
N ILE A 766 42.37 -12.33 -57.10
CA ILE A 766 43.64 -12.21 -56.35
C ILE A 766 43.45 -11.36 -55.10
N ARG A 767 42.71 -10.24 -55.18
CA ARG A 767 42.37 -9.43 -54.01
C ARG A 767 41.66 -10.27 -52.94
N THR A 768 40.63 -11.00 -53.32
CA THR A 768 39.87 -11.88 -52.42
C THR A 768 40.78 -12.96 -51.82
N TYR A 769 41.68 -13.54 -52.63
CA TYR A 769 42.66 -14.51 -52.16
C TYR A 769 43.60 -13.93 -51.11
N LEU A 770 44.17 -12.75 -51.37
CA LEU A 770 45.12 -12.07 -50.47
C LEU A 770 44.46 -11.60 -49.16
N ILE A 771 43.23 -11.09 -49.22
CA ILE A 771 42.44 -10.76 -48.02
C ILE A 771 42.19 -12.02 -47.19
N GLY A 772 41.82 -13.13 -47.83
CA GLY A 772 41.65 -14.43 -47.17
C GLY A 772 42.94 -14.99 -46.53
N LYS A 773 44.11 -14.41 -46.85
CA LYS A 773 45.41 -14.75 -46.26
C LYS A 773 45.85 -13.78 -45.16
N GLY A 774 45.01 -12.83 -44.77
CA GLY A 774 45.22 -11.97 -43.62
C GLY A 774 45.61 -10.53 -43.95
N LEU A 775 45.59 -10.11 -45.22
CA LEU A 775 45.79 -8.71 -45.60
C LEU A 775 44.52 -7.89 -45.33
N ALA A 776 44.68 -6.70 -44.76
CA ALA A 776 43.56 -5.81 -44.45
C ALA A 776 42.81 -5.40 -45.74
N PRO A 777 41.48 -5.57 -45.82
CA PRO A 777 40.69 -5.28 -47.02
C PRO A 777 40.82 -3.84 -47.53
N GLU A 778 41.11 -2.93 -46.62
CA GLU A 778 41.22 -1.48 -46.81
C GLU A 778 42.50 -1.09 -47.55
N LEU A 779 43.54 -1.93 -47.46
CA LEU A 779 44.84 -1.68 -48.09
C LEU A 779 44.92 -2.22 -49.52
N VAL A 780 43.99 -3.10 -49.94
CA VAL A 780 44.08 -3.84 -51.20
C VAL A 780 43.01 -3.38 -52.19
N GLU A 781 43.42 -2.83 -53.33
CA GLU A 781 42.57 -2.40 -54.42
C GLU A 781 42.77 -3.28 -55.66
N ALA A 782 41.70 -3.52 -56.43
CA ALA A 782 41.74 -4.30 -57.67
C ALA A 782 41.29 -3.47 -58.86
N VAL A 783 42.14 -3.38 -59.89
CA VAL A 783 41.93 -2.58 -61.10
C VAL A 783 42.09 -3.46 -62.34
N GLY A 784 41.21 -3.30 -63.32
CA GLY A 784 41.37 -3.94 -64.63
C GLY A 784 41.96 -2.94 -65.64
N ALA A 785 43.15 -3.17 -66.17
CA ALA A 785 43.74 -2.34 -67.23
C ALA A 785 43.34 -2.81 -68.64
N GLY A 786 42.74 -4.00 -68.78
CA GLY A 786 42.40 -4.58 -70.08
C GLY A 786 43.64 -4.66 -70.99
N ASN A 787 43.48 -4.31 -72.26
CA ASN A 787 44.55 -4.28 -73.26
C ASN A 787 45.14 -2.86 -73.48
N GLU A 788 44.91 -1.93 -72.55
CA GLU A 788 45.31 -0.51 -72.68
C GLU A 788 46.81 -0.27 -72.47
N ARG A 789 47.51 -1.21 -71.79
CA ARG A 789 48.93 -1.11 -71.44
C ARG A 789 49.73 -2.36 -71.87
N PRO A 790 49.94 -2.58 -73.19
CA PRO A 790 50.69 -3.72 -73.69
C PRO A 790 52.21 -3.55 -73.45
N LEU A 791 52.88 -4.62 -73.02
CA LEU A 791 54.35 -4.70 -72.93
C LEU A 791 54.98 -5.07 -74.28
N VAL A 792 54.31 -5.92 -75.04
CA VAL A 792 54.81 -6.44 -76.33
C VAL A 792 53.75 -6.23 -77.40
N GLN A 793 54.19 -5.76 -78.58
CA GLN A 793 53.36 -5.68 -79.77
C GLN A 793 53.88 -6.72 -80.78
N CYS A 794 52.98 -7.51 -81.35
CA CYS A 794 53.31 -8.61 -82.25
C CYS A 794 52.68 -8.39 -83.63
N ASP A 795 53.35 -8.86 -84.69
CA ASP A 795 52.86 -8.74 -86.06
C ASP A 795 51.53 -9.51 -86.24
N GLY A 796 50.57 -8.86 -86.90
CA GLY A 796 49.28 -9.44 -87.25
C GLY A 796 49.33 -10.50 -88.34
N SER A 797 50.44 -10.61 -89.09
CA SER A 797 50.66 -11.60 -90.16
C SER A 797 51.04 -13.00 -89.65
N MET A 798 51.38 -13.12 -88.36
CA MET A 798 51.77 -14.39 -87.73
C MET A 798 50.61 -15.40 -87.67
N SER A 799 50.94 -16.70 -87.67
CA SER A 799 49.96 -17.75 -87.40
C SER A 799 49.28 -17.51 -86.05
N ARG A 800 48.01 -17.89 -85.91
CA ARG A 800 47.25 -17.70 -84.66
C ARG A 800 47.99 -18.25 -83.44
N THR A 801 48.62 -19.41 -83.59
CA THR A 801 49.39 -20.08 -82.53
C THR A 801 50.63 -19.29 -82.13
N ASP A 802 51.37 -18.76 -83.10
CA ASP A 802 52.58 -17.99 -82.82
C ASP A 802 52.25 -16.60 -82.28
N ARG A 803 51.12 -16.01 -82.70
CA ARG A 803 50.62 -14.74 -82.17
C ARG A 803 50.18 -14.85 -80.71
N ILE A 804 49.50 -15.92 -80.31
CA ILE A 804 49.12 -16.16 -78.91
C ILE A 804 50.36 -16.29 -78.01
N ARG A 805 51.40 -16.97 -78.52
CA ARG A 805 52.68 -17.14 -77.81
C ARG A 805 53.43 -15.80 -77.69
N CYS A 806 53.49 -15.03 -78.78
CA CYS A 806 54.15 -13.72 -78.77
C CYS A 806 53.45 -12.72 -77.83
N LEU A 807 52.12 -12.74 -77.76
CA LEU A 807 51.34 -11.84 -76.89
C LEU A 807 51.24 -12.32 -75.43
N ALA A 808 51.79 -13.48 -75.09
CA ALA A 808 51.69 -14.04 -73.74
C ALA A 808 52.14 -13.08 -72.61
N PRO A 809 53.22 -12.29 -72.75
CA PRO A 809 53.63 -11.34 -71.71
C PRO A 809 52.59 -10.26 -71.37
N ASN A 810 51.64 -9.97 -72.28
CA ASN A 810 50.58 -9.00 -72.02
C ASN A 810 49.50 -9.55 -71.07
N ARG A 811 49.35 -10.88 -70.97
CA ARG A 811 48.44 -11.53 -70.04
C ARG A 811 49.15 -11.66 -68.69
N ARG A 812 49.05 -10.64 -67.86
CA ARG A 812 49.73 -10.58 -66.55
C ARG A 812 48.89 -9.89 -65.50
N VAL A 813 49.28 -10.04 -64.25
CA VAL A 813 48.78 -9.25 -63.12
C VAL A 813 49.97 -8.58 -62.45
N GLU A 814 49.89 -7.27 -62.27
CA GLU A 814 50.86 -6.47 -61.54
C GLU A 814 50.32 -6.19 -60.15
N ILE A 815 51.12 -6.39 -59.12
CA ILE A 815 50.80 -6.04 -57.73
C ILE A 815 51.78 -4.93 -57.34
N GLU A 816 51.30 -3.70 -57.34
CA GLU A 816 52.06 -2.52 -56.90
C GLU A 816 51.87 -2.34 -55.38
N VAL A 817 52.97 -2.35 -54.64
CA VAL A 817 52.98 -2.16 -53.19
C VAL A 817 53.58 -0.80 -52.89
N ARG A 818 52.80 0.05 -52.23
CA ARG A 818 53.24 1.34 -51.72
C ARG A 818 53.28 1.33 -50.21
N ALA A 819 54.33 1.89 -49.63
CA ALA A 819 54.50 2.03 -48.19
C ALA A 819 54.29 3.49 -47.75
N LEU A 820 53.85 3.64 -46.51
CA LEU A 820 53.86 4.90 -45.77
C LEU A 820 55.33 5.28 -45.48
N ASN A 821 55.67 6.56 -45.66
CA ASN A 821 56.98 7.10 -45.28
C ASN A 821 57.21 7.09 -43.77
#